data_AF-A0A368BTP0-F1
#
_entry.id   AF-A0A368BTP0-F1
#
_cell.length_a   1.000
_cell.length_b   1.000
_cell.length_c   1.000
_cell.angle_alpha   90.00
_cell.angle_beta   90.00
_cell.angle_gamma   90.00
#
_symmetry.space_group_name_H-M   'P 1'
#
loop_
_entity.id
_entity.type
_entity.pdbx_description
1 polymer ?
#
loop_
_entity_poly.entity_id
_entity_poly.type
_entity_poly.pdbx_seq_one_letter_code
_entity_poly.pdbx_strand_id
1 'polypeptide(L)'
;MALNSYFGASIIYADNCSTISGSTETISTNCGPLEISGDGSNVTINSGITIENKNTTIKTPNATNAVITNNGTIKTTDGSSAFRNTLPGDISDLTNNGLITATDNYGIRNGGSIDNLTNSGKISANRYGIRNFVGTGRLIGTLTNSGEISAIDHSGIRNDGIIETLNNSGEIKAKNQGIWTNGSITTLTNSGTISADNDHAIKAVHGSTIGTLINSGTISAGDDFAIRNDESKSTSNIISMISNSGIISASRNGIWNDATITSLTNSGTIRAINHDFAIKNVGGVIGSLTNSGSITAGRDWAIYNYDSATISTLTNTGTISASNNNIGIYNDGGTITTLNNSQSDLTYRGALPTNYNAIINSPSNYGKITFSDFSGTINFGVHPSSTLAVGIYDSVMSGLNANNISSGTSGTFVSPNACTDVDGTTATFTANCADLDISGDNASVTINSGVTISGEGDLDWELDNSSGTLWDLVVTAQQDFVNTGNNTSFFNAGTVSGSITHGIYNQGSFETFINNGVIASNDKTGIHNNTSATITNLTNTGVISSVKSSSLYNIGAISSLENSGTISAGEDNGINNTGTIDYILNTGTISAGNNIGIFNDGGTITTLNNSQSDLTYRGALPTNYNAIINSPSDYGKITFSDFSGTINFGVHPSSTL
;
A
#
# COMPACT_ATOMS: atom_id res chain seq x y z
N MET A 1 47.21 23.46 -76.79
CA MET A 1 47.18 24.52 -75.75
C MET A 1 45.82 24.44 -75.08
N ALA A 2 45.77 23.90 -73.85
CA ALA A 2 44.72 23.99 -72.83
C ALA A 2 44.88 22.77 -71.89
N LEU A 3 45.75 22.91 -70.88
CA LEU A 3 45.76 22.03 -69.71
C LEU A 3 44.53 22.38 -68.87
N ASN A 4 43.64 21.43 -68.63
CA ASN A 4 42.60 21.54 -67.62
C ASN A 4 43.21 21.14 -66.27
N SER A 5 43.56 22.13 -65.45
CA SER A 5 44.01 21.91 -64.07
C SER A 5 42.82 21.66 -63.17
N TYR A 6 42.77 20.45 -62.65
CA TYR A 6 41.97 19.99 -61.52
C TYR A 6 42.31 20.84 -60.28
N PHE A 7 41.43 21.74 -59.85
CA PHE A 7 41.54 22.33 -58.51
C PHE A 7 41.03 21.29 -57.51
N GLY A 8 41.97 20.49 -56.98
CA GLY A 8 41.74 19.72 -55.77
C GLY A 8 41.54 20.69 -54.61
N ALA A 9 40.42 20.58 -53.90
CA ALA A 9 40.21 21.25 -52.63
C ALA A 9 41.30 20.77 -51.65
N SER A 10 42.28 21.62 -51.34
CA SER A 10 43.19 21.37 -50.24
C SER A 10 42.41 21.44 -48.95
N ILE A 11 42.42 20.36 -48.17
CA ILE A 11 41.98 20.35 -46.77
C ILE A 11 42.96 21.27 -46.02
N ILE A 12 42.57 22.51 -45.77
CA ILE A 12 43.30 23.41 -44.88
C ILE A 12 42.99 22.90 -43.46
N TYR A 13 43.95 22.23 -42.83
CA TYR A 13 43.89 22.00 -41.39
C TYR A 13 43.93 23.36 -40.70
N ALA A 14 43.01 23.59 -39.77
CA ALA A 14 43.07 24.76 -38.93
C ALA A 14 44.40 24.77 -38.13
N ASP A 15 44.97 25.95 -37.89
CA ASP A 15 46.18 26.08 -37.05
C ASP A 15 45.92 25.47 -35.66
N ASN A 16 46.97 24.95 -35.00
CA ASN A 16 46.84 24.43 -33.64
C ASN A 16 46.28 25.54 -32.71
N CYS A 17 45.33 25.20 -31.84
CA CYS A 17 44.93 26.13 -30.80
C CYS A 17 46.10 26.35 -29.83
N SER A 18 46.24 27.55 -29.29
CA SER A 18 47.18 27.79 -28.19
C SER A 18 46.80 26.94 -26.98
N THR A 19 47.80 26.39 -26.29
CA THR A 19 47.59 25.72 -25.00
C THR A 19 47.10 26.73 -23.97
N ILE A 20 46.07 26.36 -23.20
CA ILE A 20 45.47 27.20 -22.17
C ILE A 20 45.82 26.59 -20.81
N SER A 21 46.45 27.36 -19.93
CA SER A 21 46.92 26.84 -18.65
C SER A 21 46.75 27.85 -17.51
N GLY A 22 45.75 27.63 -16.64
CA GLY A 22 45.43 28.49 -15.51
C GLY A 22 44.99 29.91 -15.89
N SER A 23 44.38 30.07 -17.06
CA SER A 23 43.91 31.36 -17.58
C SER A 23 42.47 31.28 -18.12
N THR A 24 41.85 32.45 -18.33
CA THR A 24 40.55 32.58 -18.98
C THR A 24 40.73 32.94 -20.45
N GLU A 25 40.15 32.17 -21.36
CA GLU A 25 40.32 32.35 -22.80
C GLU A 25 39.01 32.15 -23.57
N THR A 26 38.82 32.93 -24.63
CA THR A 26 37.70 32.78 -25.57
C THR A 26 38.22 32.47 -26.97
N ILE A 27 37.91 31.28 -27.48
CA ILE A 27 38.29 30.85 -28.83
C ILE A 27 37.28 31.40 -29.84
N SER A 28 37.76 32.28 -30.72
CA SER A 28 36.97 33.03 -31.69
C SER A 28 37.35 32.74 -33.16
N THR A 29 38.28 31.82 -33.38
CA THR A 29 38.70 31.36 -34.72
C THR A 29 38.81 29.83 -34.73
N ASN A 30 38.55 29.21 -35.89
CA ASN A 30 38.73 27.75 -36.04
C ASN A 30 40.19 27.37 -35.79
N CYS A 31 40.42 26.31 -35.01
CA CYS A 31 41.77 25.81 -34.68
C CYS A 31 41.70 24.33 -34.29
N GLY A 32 42.84 23.66 -34.09
CA GLY A 32 42.86 22.37 -33.40
C GLY A 32 44.14 21.57 -33.63
N PRO A 33 44.56 20.72 -32.66
CA PRO A 33 43.90 20.40 -31.39
C PRO A 33 43.97 21.51 -30.33
N LEU A 34 43.22 21.32 -29.23
CA LEU A 34 43.23 22.18 -28.05
C LEU A 34 43.65 21.39 -26.80
N GLU A 35 44.50 22.00 -25.97
CA GLU A 35 44.95 21.46 -24.69
C GLU A 35 44.67 22.46 -23.57
N ILE A 36 44.03 21.97 -22.51
CA ILE A 36 43.63 22.76 -21.35
C ILE A 36 44.26 22.13 -20.10
N SER A 37 45.14 22.86 -19.43
CA SER A 37 45.90 22.40 -18.26
C SER A 37 45.83 23.40 -17.10
N GLY A 38 46.47 23.11 -15.97
CA GLY A 38 46.58 24.05 -14.85
C GLY A 38 45.29 24.26 -14.06
N ASP A 39 45.41 24.96 -12.94
CA ASP A 39 44.31 25.24 -12.01
C ASP A 39 43.49 26.45 -12.45
N GLY A 40 42.16 26.32 -12.46
CA GLY A 40 41.25 27.43 -12.75
C GLY A 40 41.19 27.87 -14.22
N SER A 41 41.58 27.00 -15.16
CA SER A 41 41.43 27.28 -16.60
C SER A 41 39.96 27.46 -16.97
N ASN A 42 39.61 28.59 -17.59
CA ASN A 42 38.24 28.91 -18.01
C ASN A 42 38.18 29.16 -19.52
N VAL A 43 37.61 28.22 -20.28
CA VAL A 43 37.67 28.23 -21.74
C VAL A 43 36.27 28.32 -22.33
N THR A 44 36.04 29.32 -23.18
CA THR A 44 34.80 29.45 -23.96
C THR A 44 35.08 29.31 -25.45
N ILE A 45 34.39 28.38 -26.13
CA ILE A 45 34.40 28.27 -27.60
C ILE A 45 33.15 28.97 -28.12
N ASN A 46 33.34 30.00 -28.96
CA ASN A 46 32.23 30.79 -29.50
C ASN A 46 31.37 29.98 -30.48
N SER A 47 30.13 30.42 -30.66
CA SER A 47 29.25 29.88 -31.69
C SER A 47 29.85 30.08 -33.09
N GLY A 48 29.66 29.11 -33.98
CA GLY A 48 30.24 29.08 -35.32
C GLY A 48 31.72 28.66 -35.38
N ILE A 49 32.40 28.52 -34.24
CA ILE A 49 33.80 28.07 -34.19
C ILE A 49 33.87 26.55 -34.22
N THR A 50 34.79 26.03 -35.03
CA THR A 50 35.12 24.61 -35.11
C THR A 50 36.50 24.35 -34.52
N ILE A 51 36.55 23.51 -33.49
CA ILE A 51 37.77 22.86 -33.03
C ILE A 51 37.83 21.47 -33.66
N GLU A 52 38.88 21.19 -34.43
CA GLU A 52 39.02 19.90 -35.12
C GLU A 52 40.42 19.32 -35.02
N ASN A 53 40.51 17.99 -34.86
CA ASN A 53 41.76 17.27 -34.94
C ASN A 53 41.54 15.88 -35.52
N LYS A 54 42.60 15.25 -36.01
CA LYS A 54 42.52 13.88 -36.51
C LYS A 54 42.06 12.91 -35.43
N ASN A 55 42.77 12.82 -34.30
CA ASN A 55 42.55 11.76 -33.29
C ASN A 55 41.84 12.24 -32.00
N THR A 56 42.45 13.18 -31.26
CA THR A 56 41.88 13.72 -30.02
C THR A 56 41.80 15.23 -30.10
N THR A 57 40.58 15.79 -30.09
CA THR A 57 40.37 17.21 -30.38
C THR A 57 40.64 18.11 -29.19
N ILE A 58 40.07 17.79 -28.03
CA ILE A 58 40.36 18.46 -26.76
C ILE A 58 40.93 17.47 -25.75
N LYS A 59 41.98 17.87 -25.03
CA LYS A 59 42.52 17.12 -23.88
C LYS A 59 42.70 18.00 -22.64
N THR A 60 42.34 17.44 -21.48
CA THR A 60 42.66 17.97 -20.14
C THR A 60 43.60 17.00 -19.42
N PRO A 61 44.94 17.13 -19.59
CA PRO A 61 45.88 16.17 -19.02
C PRO A 61 46.07 16.30 -17.51
N ASN A 62 45.99 17.52 -16.98
CA ASN A 62 46.26 17.86 -15.57
C ASN A 62 45.57 19.16 -15.14
N ALA A 63 44.45 19.50 -15.78
CA ALA A 63 43.66 20.64 -15.35
C ALA A 63 43.02 20.36 -13.99
N THR A 64 42.86 21.38 -13.14
CA THR A 64 42.08 21.32 -11.90
C THR A 64 41.11 22.49 -11.86
N ASN A 65 39.91 22.29 -11.33
CA ASN A 65 38.85 23.32 -11.31
C ASN A 65 38.62 23.98 -12.69
N ALA A 66 38.73 23.21 -13.78
CA ALA A 66 38.55 23.77 -15.11
C ALA A 66 37.08 24.02 -15.44
N VAL A 67 36.78 25.16 -16.06
CA VAL A 67 35.46 25.51 -16.59
C VAL A 67 35.56 25.57 -18.11
N ILE A 68 34.74 24.79 -18.81
CA ILE A 68 34.79 24.67 -20.27
C ILE A 68 33.38 24.82 -20.83
N THR A 69 33.18 25.83 -21.68
CA THR A 69 31.92 26.10 -22.35
C THR A 69 32.07 25.96 -23.87
N ASN A 70 31.39 24.99 -24.47
CA ASN A 70 31.31 24.82 -25.92
C ASN A 70 29.99 25.37 -26.48
N ASN A 71 30.05 26.49 -27.21
CA ASN A 71 28.93 26.98 -28.02
C ASN A 71 29.10 26.68 -29.52
N GLY A 72 30.26 26.11 -29.90
CA GLY A 72 30.64 25.82 -31.28
C GLY A 72 30.59 24.33 -31.62
N THR A 73 31.54 23.87 -32.45
CA THR A 73 31.70 22.48 -32.86
C THR A 73 33.06 21.96 -32.41
N ILE A 74 33.08 20.85 -31.68
CA ILE A 74 34.27 20.07 -31.37
C ILE A 74 34.14 18.75 -32.11
N LYS A 75 35.02 18.46 -33.06
CA LYS A 75 34.92 17.23 -33.85
C LYS A 75 36.25 16.53 -34.11
N THR A 76 36.22 15.20 -34.25
CA THR A 76 37.34 14.46 -34.86
C THR A 76 37.07 14.23 -36.35
N THR A 77 38.11 14.12 -37.17
CA THR A 77 37.97 13.74 -38.59
C THR A 77 38.20 12.25 -38.83
N ASP A 78 39.03 11.60 -38.00
CA ASP A 78 39.43 10.19 -38.12
C ASP A 78 40.01 9.72 -36.78
N GLY A 79 39.19 9.79 -35.72
CA GLY A 79 39.72 9.90 -34.37
C GLY A 79 38.87 9.40 -33.23
N SER A 80 39.59 8.96 -32.20
CA SER A 80 39.05 8.27 -31.04
C SER A 80 38.23 9.15 -30.10
N SER A 81 38.58 10.43 -29.88
CA SER A 81 37.90 11.25 -28.85
C SER A 81 37.72 12.70 -29.26
N ALA A 82 36.49 13.21 -29.28
CA ALA A 82 36.28 14.65 -29.45
C ALA A 82 36.73 15.41 -28.19
N PHE A 83 36.35 14.91 -27.01
CA PHE A 83 36.79 15.46 -25.73
C PHE A 83 37.38 14.36 -24.84
N ARG A 84 38.59 14.57 -24.30
CA ARG A 84 39.26 13.60 -23.43
C ARG A 84 39.71 14.23 -22.11
N ASN A 85 39.01 13.87 -21.03
CA ASN A 85 39.49 14.10 -19.67
C ASN A 85 40.39 12.94 -19.23
N THR A 86 41.60 13.24 -18.77
CA THR A 86 42.59 12.23 -18.37
C THR A 86 43.00 12.46 -16.94
N LEU A 87 42.99 11.43 -16.09
CA LEU A 87 43.52 11.52 -14.72
C LEU A 87 44.95 12.12 -14.73
N PRO A 88 45.26 13.13 -13.89
CA PRO A 88 44.46 13.64 -12.76
C PRO A 88 43.45 14.76 -13.10
N GLY A 89 43.17 15.02 -14.37
CA GLY A 89 42.26 16.07 -14.85
C GLY A 89 40.92 16.11 -14.11
N ASP A 90 40.61 17.31 -13.64
CA ASP A 90 39.44 17.66 -12.85
C ASP A 90 38.78 18.93 -13.41
N ILE A 91 37.52 18.77 -13.83
CA ILE A 91 36.73 19.79 -14.51
C ILE A 91 35.55 20.10 -13.60
N SER A 92 35.44 21.33 -13.11
CA SER A 92 34.30 21.72 -12.29
C SER A 92 33.04 21.79 -13.16
N ASP A 93 33.13 22.39 -14.34
CA ASP A 93 31.99 22.56 -15.23
C ASP A 93 32.37 22.33 -16.70
N LEU A 94 31.72 21.35 -17.33
CA LEU A 94 31.74 21.15 -18.78
C LEU A 94 30.33 21.42 -19.33
N THR A 95 30.16 22.56 -20.00
CA THR A 95 28.90 22.97 -20.63
C THR A 95 28.99 22.79 -22.14
N ASN A 96 28.13 21.96 -22.72
CA ASN A 96 27.97 21.81 -24.16
C ASN A 96 26.62 22.37 -24.63
N ASN A 97 26.66 23.54 -25.24
CA ASN A 97 25.53 24.16 -25.96
C ASN A 97 25.59 23.91 -27.47
N GLY A 98 26.74 23.47 -27.98
CA GLY A 98 27.00 23.22 -29.39
C GLY A 98 27.07 21.73 -29.74
N LEU A 99 28.00 21.37 -30.62
CA LEU A 99 28.23 20.00 -31.08
C LEU A 99 29.56 19.46 -30.55
N ILE A 100 29.55 18.28 -29.94
CA ILE A 100 30.72 17.46 -29.65
C ILE A 100 30.55 16.15 -30.39
N THR A 101 31.35 15.88 -31.42
CA THR A 101 31.19 14.66 -32.23
C THR A 101 32.49 13.95 -32.54
N ALA A 102 32.56 12.64 -32.33
CA ALA A 102 33.69 11.82 -32.77
C ALA A 102 33.29 10.86 -33.90
N THR A 103 34.19 10.68 -34.86
CA THR A 103 33.96 9.73 -35.96
C THR A 103 34.11 8.26 -35.53
N ASP A 104 34.82 7.99 -34.44
CA ASP A 104 35.09 6.64 -33.94
C ASP A 104 34.61 6.44 -32.49
N ASN A 105 35.48 6.52 -31.48
CA ASN A 105 35.14 5.90 -30.20
C ASN A 105 34.27 6.74 -29.24
N TYR A 106 34.62 8.01 -28.95
CA TYR A 106 34.06 8.72 -27.80
C TYR A 106 33.73 10.19 -28.11
N GLY A 107 32.49 10.61 -27.85
CA GLY A 107 32.16 12.04 -27.84
C GLY A 107 32.90 12.69 -26.68
N ILE A 108 32.61 12.21 -25.47
CA ILE A 108 33.35 12.54 -24.25
C ILE A 108 33.94 11.26 -23.65
N ARG A 109 35.24 11.27 -23.42
CA ARG A 109 35.97 10.23 -22.70
C ARG A 109 36.41 10.75 -21.34
N ASN A 110 35.71 10.39 -20.27
CA ASN A 110 36.07 10.76 -18.92
C ASN A 110 36.95 9.69 -18.25
N GLY A 111 38.21 10.06 -17.99
CA GLY A 111 39.16 9.27 -17.20
C GLY A 111 39.62 9.94 -15.92
N GLY A 112 39.13 11.15 -15.61
CA GLY A 112 39.37 11.91 -14.37
C GLY A 112 38.03 12.30 -13.71
N SER A 113 37.93 13.47 -13.10
CA SER A 113 36.68 13.98 -12.52
C SER A 113 36.02 15.04 -13.41
N ILE A 114 34.70 15.02 -13.48
CA ILE A 114 33.87 16.11 -13.98
C ILE A 114 32.76 16.34 -12.95
N ASP A 115 32.76 17.47 -12.26
CA ASP A 115 31.74 17.71 -11.23
C ASP A 115 30.38 17.95 -11.88
N ASN A 116 30.31 18.83 -12.88
CA ASN A 116 29.08 19.09 -13.65
C ASN A 116 29.32 18.95 -15.15
N LEU A 117 28.56 18.07 -15.80
CA LEU A 117 28.46 17.95 -17.25
C LEU A 117 27.05 18.34 -17.70
N THR A 118 26.92 19.51 -18.32
CA THR A 118 25.63 20.01 -18.85
C THR A 118 25.62 19.94 -20.36
N ASN A 119 24.70 19.18 -20.94
CA ASN A 119 24.51 19.08 -22.38
C ASN A 119 23.13 19.60 -22.79
N SER A 120 23.09 20.78 -23.41
CA SER A 120 21.91 21.33 -24.09
C SER A 120 22.00 21.21 -25.61
N GLY A 121 23.21 20.95 -26.13
CA GLY A 121 23.48 20.66 -27.53
C GLY A 121 23.53 19.16 -27.84
N LYS A 122 24.46 18.74 -28.69
CA LYS A 122 24.63 17.34 -29.11
C LYS A 122 26.00 16.80 -28.74
N ILE A 123 26.04 15.64 -28.08
CA ILE A 123 27.24 14.82 -27.88
C ILE A 123 27.03 13.50 -28.62
N SER A 124 27.87 13.20 -29.61
CA SER A 124 27.74 11.96 -30.39
C SER A 124 29.06 11.29 -30.73
N ALA A 125 29.03 9.97 -30.94
CA ALA A 125 30.15 9.25 -31.55
C ALA A 125 29.69 8.01 -32.32
N ASN A 126 30.62 7.32 -32.99
CA ASN A 126 30.31 5.99 -33.50
C ASN A 126 30.10 5.00 -32.35
N ARG A 127 31.03 4.89 -31.38
CA ARG A 127 30.92 3.87 -30.33
C ARG A 127 30.19 4.33 -29.07
N TYR A 128 30.62 5.44 -28.43
CA TYR A 128 29.99 5.93 -27.21
C TYR A 128 29.83 7.46 -27.21
N GLY A 129 28.62 7.96 -26.94
CA GLY A 129 28.42 9.39 -26.74
C GLY A 129 29.27 9.87 -25.56
N ILE A 130 29.10 9.22 -24.40
CA ILE A 130 29.92 9.44 -23.20
C ILE A 130 30.46 8.10 -22.71
N ARG A 131 31.75 8.04 -22.38
CA ARG A 131 32.35 6.94 -21.63
C ARG A 131 33.00 7.42 -20.34
N ASN A 132 32.51 6.93 -19.21
CA ASN A 132 33.09 7.13 -17.88
C ASN A 132 33.87 5.88 -17.46
N PHE A 133 35.17 5.99 -17.19
CA PHE A 133 36.02 4.84 -16.89
C PHE A 133 35.98 4.43 -15.40
N VAL A 134 36.20 3.14 -15.13
CA VAL A 134 36.34 2.58 -13.76
C VAL A 134 37.59 3.10 -13.05
N GLY A 135 37.52 3.47 -11.77
CA GLY A 135 38.70 3.78 -10.95
C GLY A 135 38.46 4.88 -9.91
N THR A 136 39.35 4.99 -8.91
CA THR A 136 39.30 6.06 -7.92
C THR A 136 39.52 7.43 -8.60
N GLY A 137 38.68 8.42 -8.27
CA GLY A 137 38.71 9.74 -8.89
C GLY A 137 38.19 9.77 -10.34
N ARG A 138 37.52 8.71 -10.81
CA ARG A 138 36.85 8.67 -12.12
C ARG A 138 35.34 8.83 -11.95
N LEU A 139 34.94 10.09 -11.90
CA LEU A 139 33.62 10.54 -11.45
C LEU A 139 33.01 11.46 -12.50
N ILE A 140 31.70 11.33 -12.69
CA ILE A 140 30.86 12.43 -13.12
C ILE A 140 29.92 12.72 -11.95
N GLY A 141 30.00 13.90 -11.33
CA GLY A 141 29.10 14.26 -10.23
C GLY A 141 27.67 14.35 -10.76
N THR A 142 27.38 15.38 -11.55
CA THR A 142 26.08 15.58 -12.18
C THR A 142 26.20 15.62 -13.70
N LEU A 143 25.48 14.72 -14.38
CA LEU A 143 25.23 14.77 -15.82
C LEU A 143 23.81 15.27 -16.08
N THR A 144 23.67 16.49 -16.59
CA THR A 144 22.38 17.06 -17.00
C THR A 144 22.28 17.10 -18.52
N ASN A 145 21.38 16.31 -19.10
CA ASN A 145 21.10 16.27 -20.52
C ASN A 145 19.72 16.84 -20.84
N SER A 146 19.68 18.00 -21.48
CA SER A 146 18.47 18.58 -22.11
C SER A 146 18.54 18.56 -23.64
N GLY A 147 19.71 18.26 -24.21
CA GLY A 147 19.92 18.03 -25.63
C GLY A 147 19.97 16.55 -26.00
N GLU A 148 20.87 16.20 -26.93
CA GLU A 148 21.04 14.82 -27.42
C GLU A 148 22.40 14.24 -26.99
N ILE A 149 22.39 13.05 -26.39
CA ILE A 149 23.58 12.19 -26.24
C ILE A 149 23.33 10.93 -27.08
N SER A 150 24.18 10.66 -28.06
CA SER A 150 23.96 9.53 -28.94
C SER A 150 25.19 8.73 -29.37
N ALA A 151 24.97 7.48 -29.76
CA ALA A 151 25.97 6.64 -30.40
C ALA A 151 25.41 5.85 -31.58
N ILE A 152 26.20 5.72 -32.65
CA ILE A 152 25.78 5.06 -33.88
C ILE A 152 25.83 3.53 -33.77
N ASP A 153 26.77 2.97 -32.99
CA ASP A 153 26.97 1.52 -32.94
C ASP A 153 26.75 0.89 -31.55
N HIS A 154 27.20 1.53 -30.47
CA HIS A 154 27.16 0.91 -29.14
C HIS A 154 26.22 1.64 -28.18
N SER A 155 26.76 2.43 -27.23
CA SER A 155 25.95 3.00 -26.15
C SER A 155 25.94 4.53 -26.13
N GLY A 156 24.80 5.15 -25.86
CA GLY A 156 24.74 6.61 -25.66
C GLY A 156 25.64 7.01 -24.50
N ILE A 157 25.49 6.31 -23.38
CA ILE A 157 26.35 6.44 -22.20
C ILE A 157 26.86 5.06 -21.80
N ARG A 158 28.18 4.94 -21.64
CA ARG A 158 28.83 3.80 -21.00
C ARG A 158 29.48 4.22 -19.69
N ASN A 159 28.96 3.71 -18.58
CA ASN A 159 29.48 3.97 -17.24
C ASN A 159 30.20 2.74 -16.68
N ASP A 160 31.53 2.78 -16.66
CA ASP A 160 32.37 1.83 -15.92
C ASP A 160 32.74 2.39 -14.51
N GLY A 161 32.56 3.70 -14.25
CA GLY A 161 32.95 4.42 -13.03
C GLY A 161 31.76 4.84 -12.15
N ILE A 162 31.83 6.04 -11.57
CA ILE A 162 30.73 6.62 -10.78
C ILE A 162 30.07 7.76 -11.56
N ILE A 163 28.75 7.70 -11.67
CA ILE A 163 27.90 8.86 -11.94
C ILE A 163 27.03 9.07 -10.71
N GLU A 164 27.11 10.20 -10.02
CA GLU A 164 26.25 10.40 -8.84
C GLU A 164 24.82 10.70 -9.29
N THR A 165 24.65 11.67 -10.18
CA THR A 165 23.33 12.08 -10.68
C THR A 165 23.32 12.14 -12.21
N LEU A 166 22.36 11.48 -12.83
CA LEU A 166 22.06 11.59 -14.25
C LEU A 166 20.64 12.11 -14.42
N ASN A 167 20.50 13.32 -14.94
CA ASN A 167 19.22 13.96 -15.23
C ASN A 167 19.03 14.05 -16.74
N ASN A 168 18.10 13.29 -17.29
CA ASN A 168 17.76 13.30 -18.71
C ASN A 168 16.37 13.91 -18.94
N SER A 169 16.34 15.12 -19.46
CA SER A 169 15.14 15.79 -19.98
C SER A 169 15.11 15.85 -21.51
N GLY A 170 16.26 15.61 -22.16
CA GLY A 170 16.40 15.49 -23.60
C GLY A 170 16.38 14.03 -24.06
N GLU A 171 17.30 13.68 -24.96
CA GLU A 171 17.40 12.36 -25.58
C GLU A 171 18.75 11.70 -25.29
N ILE A 172 18.72 10.47 -24.78
CA ILE A 172 19.86 9.56 -24.75
C ILE A 172 19.49 8.36 -25.62
N LYS A 173 20.15 8.21 -26.78
CA LYS A 173 19.82 7.15 -27.73
C LYS A 173 21.04 6.45 -28.28
N ALA A 174 20.92 5.17 -28.62
CA ALA A 174 21.94 4.51 -29.43
C ALA A 174 21.39 3.31 -30.18
N LYS A 175 22.23 2.74 -31.05
CA LYS A 175 21.89 1.49 -31.72
C LYS A 175 21.72 0.32 -30.75
N ASN A 176 22.64 0.12 -29.81
CA ASN A 176 22.60 -1.07 -28.93
C ASN A 176 22.15 -0.75 -27.50
N GLN A 177 22.68 0.29 -26.85
CA GLN A 177 22.20 0.69 -25.51
C GLN A 177 22.04 2.19 -25.29
N GLY A 178 20.91 2.65 -24.76
CA GLY A 178 20.82 4.04 -24.30
C GLY A 178 21.87 4.31 -23.21
N ILE A 179 21.80 3.52 -22.14
CA ILE A 179 22.75 3.53 -21.02
C ILE A 179 23.22 2.10 -20.75
N TRP A 180 24.52 1.91 -20.68
CA TRP A 180 25.16 0.69 -20.19
C TRP A 180 25.98 1.02 -18.95
N THR A 181 25.80 0.27 -17.86
CA THR A 181 26.54 0.49 -16.61
C THR A 181 27.11 -0.79 -16.03
N ASN A 182 28.40 -0.75 -15.72
CA ASN A 182 29.16 -1.72 -14.91
C ASN A 182 29.68 -1.08 -13.61
N GLY A 183 29.51 0.24 -13.47
CA GLY A 183 29.80 0.98 -12.24
C GLY A 183 28.52 1.42 -11.53
N SER A 184 28.62 2.52 -10.79
CA SER A 184 27.51 3.06 -9.99
C SER A 184 26.85 4.24 -10.69
N ILE A 185 25.51 4.24 -10.71
CA ILE A 185 24.69 5.42 -10.92
C ILE A 185 23.84 5.62 -9.67
N THR A 186 24.09 6.65 -8.86
CA THR A 186 23.34 6.80 -7.60
C THR A 186 21.89 7.17 -7.88
N THR A 187 21.65 8.18 -8.73
CA THR A 187 20.31 8.59 -9.16
C THR A 187 20.26 8.78 -10.67
N LEU A 188 19.28 8.15 -11.32
CA LEU A 188 18.94 8.32 -12.72
C LEU A 188 17.51 8.84 -12.83
N THR A 189 17.35 10.10 -13.21
CA THR A 189 16.06 10.74 -13.45
C THR A 189 15.84 10.93 -14.94
N ASN A 190 14.80 10.29 -15.49
CA ASN A 190 14.41 10.42 -16.89
C ASN A 190 13.02 11.08 -16.99
N SER A 191 12.98 12.32 -17.46
CA SER A 191 11.77 13.03 -17.90
C SER A 191 11.70 13.18 -19.43
N GLY A 192 12.81 12.95 -20.12
CA GLY A 192 12.90 12.89 -21.58
C GLY A 192 12.82 11.45 -22.11
N THR A 193 13.70 11.12 -23.05
CA THR A 193 13.77 9.79 -23.67
C THR A 193 15.12 9.14 -23.45
N ILE A 194 15.12 7.90 -22.99
CA ILE A 194 16.25 6.97 -23.07
C ILE A 194 15.83 5.84 -24.01
N SER A 195 16.57 5.63 -25.09
CA SER A 195 16.20 4.61 -26.07
C SER A 195 17.36 3.82 -26.66
N ALA A 196 17.03 2.63 -27.16
CA ALA A 196 17.91 1.84 -28.02
C ALA A 196 17.15 1.31 -29.23
N ASP A 197 17.79 1.30 -30.41
CA ASP A 197 17.15 0.78 -31.63
C ASP A 197 17.07 -0.76 -31.61
N ASN A 198 18.14 -1.42 -31.16
CA ASN A 198 18.24 -2.88 -31.10
C ASN A 198 18.08 -3.37 -29.65
N ASP A 199 19.15 -3.36 -28.84
CA ASP A 199 19.15 -4.17 -27.60
C ASP A 199 18.38 -3.53 -26.43
N HIS A 200 19.05 -2.73 -25.58
CA HIS A 200 18.55 -2.37 -24.25
C HIS A 200 18.53 -0.87 -24.03
N ALA A 201 17.42 -0.28 -23.61
CA ALA A 201 17.46 1.15 -23.30
C ALA A 201 18.39 1.42 -22.09
N ILE A 202 18.27 0.61 -21.03
CA ILE A 202 19.17 0.60 -19.88
C ILE A 202 19.65 -0.82 -19.61
N LYS A 203 20.96 -1.04 -19.57
CA LYS A 203 21.58 -2.31 -19.19
C LYS A 203 22.51 -2.13 -18.00
N ALA A 204 22.11 -2.69 -16.85
CA ALA A 204 22.94 -2.85 -15.66
C ALA A 204 23.57 -4.26 -15.69
N VAL A 205 24.90 -4.34 -15.64
CA VAL A 205 25.64 -5.62 -15.65
C VAL A 205 26.31 -5.89 -14.30
N HIS A 206 26.92 -7.06 -14.17
CA HIS A 206 27.66 -7.55 -13.00
C HIS A 206 28.37 -6.46 -12.17
N GLY A 207 28.03 -6.40 -10.88
CA GLY A 207 28.65 -5.46 -9.94
C GLY A 207 28.22 -3.99 -10.11
N SER A 208 27.36 -3.68 -11.09
CA SER A 208 26.76 -2.36 -11.20
C SER A 208 25.69 -2.13 -10.13
N THR A 209 25.52 -0.85 -9.81
CA THR A 209 24.45 -0.38 -8.93
C THR A 209 23.74 0.78 -9.58
N ILE A 210 22.41 0.72 -9.64
CA ILE A 210 21.57 1.89 -9.86
C ILE A 210 20.81 2.09 -8.57
N GLY A 211 21.11 3.16 -7.83
CA GLY A 211 20.43 3.43 -6.56
C GLY A 211 18.95 3.67 -6.81
N THR A 212 18.64 4.78 -7.46
CA THR A 212 17.27 5.17 -7.78
C THR A 212 17.10 5.46 -9.27
N LEU A 213 16.13 4.81 -9.91
CA LEU A 213 15.68 5.09 -11.27
C LEU A 213 14.28 5.70 -11.23
N ILE A 214 14.16 6.99 -11.54
CA ILE A 214 12.88 7.71 -11.65
C ILE A 214 12.57 7.93 -13.12
N ASN A 215 11.49 7.34 -13.62
CA ASN A 215 11.04 7.51 -14.99
C ASN A 215 9.66 8.19 -15.04
N SER A 216 9.65 9.45 -15.48
CA SER A 216 8.43 10.19 -15.86
C SER A 216 8.31 10.41 -17.37
N GLY A 217 9.39 10.17 -18.10
CA GLY A 217 9.44 10.20 -19.56
C GLY A 217 9.31 8.81 -20.18
N THR A 218 10.10 8.55 -21.23
CA THR A 218 10.11 7.26 -21.95
C THR A 218 11.45 6.56 -21.81
N ILE A 219 11.41 5.28 -21.43
CA ILE A 219 12.53 4.34 -21.54
C ILE A 219 12.08 3.26 -22.52
N SER A 220 12.75 3.14 -23.66
CA SER A 220 12.28 2.22 -24.71
C SER A 220 13.35 1.52 -25.52
N ALA A 221 13.08 0.28 -25.93
CA ALA A 221 13.96 -0.47 -26.83
C ALA A 221 13.20 -1.03 -28.02
N GLY A 222 13.80 -0.95 -29.21
CA GLY A 222 13.19 -1.41 -30.46
C GLY A 222 13.13 -2.92 -30.60
N ASP A 223 14.05 -3.68 -29.97
CA ASP A 223 14.06 -5.15 -30.01
C ASP A 223 13.99 -5.78 -28.62
N ASP A 224 15.08 -5.81 -27.83
CA ASP A 224 15.13 -6.59 -26.59
C ASP A 224 14.36 -5.95 -25.41
N PHE A 225 15.04 -5.24 -24.51
CA PHE A 225 14.47 -4.91 -23.20
C PHE A 225 14.59 -3.42 -22.89
N ALA A 226 13.55 -2.80 -22.35
CA ALA A 226 13.68 -1.40 -21.95
C ALA A 226 14.66 -1.28 -20.76
N ILE A 227 14.55 -2.19 -19.78
CA ILE A 227 15.52 -2.29 -18.68
C ILE A 227 15.98 -3.75 -18.54
N ARG A 228 17.29 -3.96 -18.52
CA ARG A 228 17.92 -5.25 -18.21
C ARG A 228 18.82 -5.15 -16.99
N ASN A 229 18.47 -5.91 -15.94
CA ASN A 229 19.28 -6.11 -14.74
C ASN A 229 19.93 -7.51 -14.83
N ASP A 230 21.15 -7.57 -15.37
CA ASP A 230 21.80 -8.78 -15.91
C ASP A 230 22.80 -9.43 -14.93
N GLU A 231 22.40 -10.53 -14.26
CA GLU A 231 23.27 -11.34 -13.37
C GLU A 231 23.74 -12.63 -14.06
N SER A 232 24.54 -12.54 -15.12
CA SER A 232 25.07 -13.73 -15.80
C SER A 232 26.31 -14.37 -15.10
N LYS A 233 26.81 -13.78 -13.99
CA LYS A 233 28.00 -14.24 -13.22
C LYS A 233 27.91 -13.81 -11.74
N SER A 234 28.69 -14.48 -10.88
CA SER A 234 28.67 -14.55 -9.39
C SER A 234 28.81 -13.25 -8.55
N THR A 235 28.39 -12.08 -9.05
CA THR A 235 28.31 -10.82 -8.29
C THR A 235 26.98 -10.14 -8.61
N SER A 236 26.10 -10.02 -7.62
CA SER A 236 24.74 -9.51 -7.83
C SER A 236 24.72 -8.01 -8.09
N ASN A 237 24.17 -7.62 -9.23
CA ASN A 237 23.84 -6.25 -9.59
C ASN A 237 22.52 -5.84 -8.92
N ILE A 238 22.44 -4.58 -8.49
CA ILE A 238 21.32 -4.06 -7.71
C ILE A 238 20.75 -2.83 -8.40
N ILE A 239 19.45 -2.84 -8.67
CA ILE A 239 18.65 -1.63 -8.86
C ILE A 239 17.81 -1.46 -7.60
N SER A 240 18.18 -0.54 -6.71
CA SER A 240 17.50 -0.48 -5.41
C SER A 240 16.04 -0.03 -5.58
N MET A 241 15.78 0.96 -6.44
CA MET A 241 14.43 1.44 -6.68
C MET A 241 14.20 1.79 -8.15
N ILE A 242 13.07 1.32 -8.69
CA ILE A 242 12.48 1.83 -9.92
C ILE A 242 11.15 2.49 -9.56
N SER A 243 11.00 3.77 -9.88
CA SER A 243 9.75 4.52 -9.77
C SER A 243 9.32 4.96 -11.16
N ASN A 244 8.27 4.34 -11.70
CA ASN A 244 7.77 4.60 -13.03
C ASN A 244 6.41 5.31 -12.98
N SER A 245 6.35 6.55 -13.43
CA SER A 245 5.11 7.28 -13.77
C SER A 245 4.97 7.54 -15.27
N GLY A 246 6.03 7.31 -16.05
CA GLY A 246 6.05 7.41 -17.50
C GLY A 246 5.86 6.06 -18.20
N ILE A 247 6.61 5.85 -19.29
CA ILE A 247 6.55 4.65 -20.13
C ILE A 247 7.89 3.89 -20.03
N ILE A 248 7.80 2.60 -19.70
CA ILE A 248 8.88 1.62 -19.88
C ILE A 248 8.35 0.59 -20.88
N SER A 249 8.89 0.56 -22.09
CA SER A 249 8.33 -0.27 -23.16
C SER A 249 9.37 -0.79 -24.12
N ALA A 250 9.31 -2.07 -24.47
CA ALA A 250 10.12 -2.62 -25.55
C ALA A 250 9.33 -3.57 -26.44
N SER A 251 9.94 -3.97 -27.56
CA SER A 251 9.36 -5.01 -28.41
C SER A 251 9.27 -6.35 -27.67
N ARG A 252 10.37 -6.82 -27.04
CA ARG A 252 10.40 -8.05 -26.22
C ARG A 252 9.86 -7.87 -24.81
N ASN A 253 10.62 -7.23 -23.92
CA ASN A 253 10.18 -7.04 -22.53
C ASN A 253 10.35 -5.62 -22.01
N GLY A 254 9.41 -5.15 -21.20
CA GLY A 254 9.59 -3.88 -20.48
C GLY A 254 10.79 -3.97 -19.53
N ILE A 255 10.76 -4.95 -18.62
CA ILE A 255 11.83 -5.18 -17.65
C ILE A 255 12.23 -6.66 -17.69
N TRP A 256 13.54 -6.91 -17.79
CA TRP A 256 14.14 -8.21 -17.59
C TRP A 256 15.06 -8.16 -16.36
N ASN A 257 14.73 -8.94 -15.34
CA ASN A 257 15.48 -9.02 -14.09
C ASN A 257 16.03 -10.42 -13.85
N ASP A 258 17.36 -10.54 -13.87
CA ASP A 258 18.07 -11.75 -13.43
C ASP A 258 18.77 -11.54 -12.07
N ALA A 259 18.67 -10.34 -11.51
CA ALA A 259 19.41 -9.91 -10.31
C ALA A 259 18.47 -9.34 -9.24
N THR A 260 18.90 -8.34 -8.48
CA THR A 260 18.05 -7.72 -7.45
C THR A 260 17.44 -6.39 -7.91
N ILE A 261 16.12 -6.31 -7.87
CA ILE A 261 15.35 -5.06 -7.79
C ILE A 261 14.71 -4.99 -6.41
N THR A 262 15.13 -4.09 -5.53
CA THR A 262 14.59 -4.06 -4.16
C THR A 262 13.13 -3.57 -4.15
N SER A 263 12.82 -2.52 -4.91
CA SER A 263 11.45 -2.01 -5.07
C SER A 263 11.17 -1.53 -6.49
N LEU A 264 10.03 -1.94 -7.04
CA LEU A 264 9.48 -1.48 -8.30
C LEU A 264 8.08 -0.91 -8.05
N THR A 265 7.94 0.40 -8.19
CA THR A 265 6.65 1.10 -8.13
C THR A 265 6.26 1.56 -9.52
N ASN A 266 5.09 1.11 -10.00
CA ASN A 266 4.54 1.47 -11.30
C ASN A 266 3.20 2.18 -11.14
N SER A 267 3.19 3.49 -11.43
CA SER A 267 1.98 4.31 -11.63
C SER A 267 1.75 4.67 -13.10
N GLY A 268 2.77 4.47 -13.95
CA GLY A 268 2.71 4.65 -15.39
C GLY A 268 2.44 3.34 -16.14
N THR A 269 3.12 3.16 -17.27
CA THR A 269 3.01 1.95 -18.12
C THR A 269 4.32 1.18 -18.15
N ILE A 270 4.25 -0.13 -17.90
CA ILE A 270 5.29 -1.10 -18.25
C ILE A 270 4.67 -2.06 -19.28
N ARG A 271 5.26 -2.18 -20.47
CA ARG A 271 4.68 -3.01 -21.54
C ARG A 271 5.68 -3.70 -22.46
N ALA A 272 5.32 -4.89 -22.92
CA ALA A 272 5.87 -5.52 -24.12
C ALA A 272 4.94 -5.27 -25.31
N ILE A 273 5.46 -4.71 -26.41
CA ILE A 273 4.65 -4.31 -27.57
C ILE A 273 4.30 -5.53 -28.44
N ASN A 274 5.30 -6.31 -28.87
CA ASN A 274 5.13 -7.35 -29.88
C ASN A 274 5.27 -8.77 -29.34
N HIS A 275 5.80 -8.92 -28.13
CA HIS A 275 6.27 -10.19 -27.60
C HIS A 275 5.89 -10.34 -26.12
N ASP A 276 6.80 -10.92 -25.35
CA ASP A 276 6.44 -11.98 -24.43
C ASP A 276 6.02 -11.42 -23.08
N PHE A 277 6.82 -10.54 -22.43
CA PHE A 277 6.58 -10.18 -21.03
C PHE A 277 6.73 -8.70 -20.70
N ALA A 278 5.78 -8.11 -19.98
CA ALA A 278 5.99 -6.74 -19.46
C ALA A 278 7.13 -6.73 -18.44
N ILE A 279 7.09 -7.67 -17.50
CA ILE A 279 8.14 -7.93 -16.51
C ILE A 279 8.50 -9.41 -16.56
N LYS A 280 9.78 -9.71 -16.81
CA LYS A 280 10.35 -11.04 -16.68
C LYS A 280 11.34 -11.07 -15.53
N ASN A 281 11.11 -11.93 -14.55
CA ASN A 281 12.00 -12.18 -13.43
C ASN A 281 12.52 -13.62 -13.52
N VAL A 282 13.83 -13.84 -13.68
CA VAL A 282 14.43 -15.16 -13.93
C VAL A 282 15.60 -15.38 -12.99
N GLY A 283 15.47 -16.27 -11.99
CA GLY A 283 16.44 -16.41 -10.91
C GLY A 283 16.67 -15.17 -10.03
N GLY A 284 16.13 -14.01 -10.42
CA GLY A 284 16.26 -12.74 -9.74
C GLY A 284 15.27 -12.54 -8.59
N VAL A 285 15.51 -11.47 -7.84
CA VAL A 285 14.68 -11.02 -6.73
C VAL A 285 14.03 -9.68 -7.08
N ILE A 286 12.71 -9.62 -6.96
CA ILE A 286 11.97 -8.37 -6.83
C ILE A 286 11.44 -8.33 -5.39
N GLY A 287 11.98 -7.46 -4.55
CA GLY A 287 11.55 -7.37 -3.15
C GLY A 287 10.08 -6.96 -3.03
N SER A 288 9.74 -5.79 -3.58
CA SER A 288 8.37 -5.30 -3.66
C SER A 288 8.03 -4.85 -5.07
N LEU A 289 6.86 -5.26 -5.57
CA LEU A 289 6.25 -4.77 -6.81
C LEU A 289 4.90 -4.15 -6.48
N THR A 290 4.80 -2.83 -6.57
CA THR A 290 3.55 -2.10 -6.38
C THR A 290 3.08 -1.55 -7.73
N ASN A 291 1.91 -1.99 -8.17
CA ASN A 291 1.30 -1.55 -9.42
C ASN A 291 -0.01 -0.80 -9.16
N SER A 292 -0.04 0.50 -9.45
CA SER A 292 -1.27 1.31 -9.57
C SER A 292 -1.53 1.77 -11.01
N GLY A 293 -0.55 1.59 -11.90
CA GLY A 293 -0.66 1.84 -13.33
C GLY A 293 -0.97 0.58 -14.14
N SER A 294 -0.36 0.47 -15.32
CA SER A 294 -0.57 -0.62 -16.26
C SER A 294 0.69 -1.46 -16.45
N ILE A 295 0.61 -2.77 -16.22
CA ILE A 295 1.61 -3.77 -16.58
C ILE A 295 0.97 -4.69 -17.61
N THR A 296 1.41 -4.62 -18.87
CA THR A 296 0.69 -5.28 -19.98
C THR A 296 1.62 -5.97 -20.96
N ALA A 297 1.19 -7.10 -21.52
CA ALA A 297 1.92 -7.78 -22.58
C ALA A 297 1.05 -7.99 -23.83
N GLY A 298 1.63 -7.77 -25.01
CA GLY A 298 0.95 -7.99 -26.28
C GLY A 298 0.69 -9.48 -26.58
N ARG A 299 1.58 -10.38 -26.12
CA ARG A 299 1.51 -11.81 -26.45
C ARG A 299 1.37 -12.73 -25.24
N ASP A 300 2.40 -12.88 -24.42
CA ASP A 300 2.44 -13.99 -23.46
C ASP A 300 1.96 -13.56 -22.06
N TRP A 301 2.80 -13.11 -21.14
CA TRP A 301 2.39 -12.85 -19.75
C TRP A 301 2.75 -11.44 -19.32
N ALA A 302 1.89 -10.76 -18.57
CA ALA A 302 2.27 -9.43 -18.08
C ALA A 302 3.45 -9.55 -17.10
N ILE A 303 3.37 -10.50 -16.16
CA ILE A 303 4.46 -10.84 -15.25
C ILE A 303 4.81 -12.32 -15.41
N TYR A 304 6.07 -12.60 -15.69
CA TYR A 304 6.61 -13.96 -15.74
C TYR A 304 7.72 -14.13 -14.70
N ASN A 305 7.44 -14.92 -13.66
CA ASN A 305 8.36 -15.22 -12.56
C ASN A 305 8.85 -16.67 -12.70
N TYR A 306 10.13 -16.85 -13.05
CA TYR A 306 10.66 -18.11 -13.57
C TYR A 306 11.99 -18.53 -12.90
N ASP A 307 12.28 -19.83 -12.88
CA ASP A 307 13.60 -20.38 -12.49
C ASP A 307 14.07 -19.96 -11.10
N SER A 308 13.30 -20.32 -10.06
CA SER A 308 13.57 -19.94 -8.66
C SER A 308 13.56 -18.43 -8.37
N ALA A 309 13.10 -17.61 -9.32
CA ALA A 309 12.91 -16.18 -9.10
C ALA A 309 11.93 -15.90 -7.95
N THR A 310 12.18 -14.84 -7.21
CA THR A 310 11.36 -14.43 -6.06
C THR A 310 10.73 -13.07 -6.29
N ILE A 311 9.42 -12.97 -6.05
CA ILE A 311 8.72 -11.71 -5.78
C ILE A 311 8.19 -11.77 -4.35
N SER A 312 8.78 -11.04 -3.42
CA SER A 312 8.38 -11.16 -2.01
C SER A 312 6.99 -10.57 -1.76
N THR A 313 6.67 -9.42 -2.37
CA THR A 313 5.32 -8.85 -2.30
C THR A 313 4.92 -8.21 -3.61
N LEU A 314 3.79 -8.63 -4.14
CA LEU A 314 3.12 -8.04 -5.30
C LEU A 314 1.80 -7.40 -4.83
N THR A 315 1.72 -6.08 -4.87
CA THR A 315 0.48 -5.35 -4.60
C THR A 315 -0.04 -4.74 -5.90
N ASN A 316 -1.19 -5.21 -6.36
CA ASN A 316 -1.85 -4.75 -7.57
C ASN A 316 -3.13 -3.99 -7.27
N THR A 317 -3.13 -2.70 -7.58
CA THR A 317 -4.31 -1.81 -7.55
C THR A 317 -4.65 -1.24 -8.93
N GLY A 318 -3.77 -1.46 -9.92
CA GLY A 318 -3.96 -1.09 -11.31
C GLY A 318 -4.32 -2.29 -12.18
N THR A 319 -3.79 -2.33 -13.40
CA THR A 319 -4.03 -3.40 -14.37
C THR A 319 -2.79 -4.25 -14.58
N ILE A 320 -2.95 -5.57 -14.49
CA ILE A 320 -2.01 -6.59 -14.93
C ILE A 320 -2.76 -7.49 -15.93
N SER A 321 -2.37 -7.46 -17.20
CA SER A 321 -3.07 -8.23 -18.24
C SER A 321 -2.22 -8.55 -19.47
N ALA A 322 -2.57 -9.63 -20.16
CA ALA A 322 -1.97 -10.00 -21.44
C ALA A 322 -3.06 -10.22 -22.50
N SER A 323 -2.87 -9.68 -23.70
CA SER A 323 -3.95 -9.63 -24.70
C SER A 323 -4.23 -10.92 -25.46
N ASN A 324 -3.25 -11.83 -25.60
CA ASN A 324 -3.42 -13.01 -26.46
C ASN A 324 -3.79 -14.28 -25.66
N ASN A 325 -3.09 -14.60 -24.58
CA ASN A 325 -3.41 -15.79 -23.77
C ASN A 325 -4.26 -15.49 -22.52
N ASN A 326 -4.58 -14.21 -22.27
CA ASN A 326 -5.35 -13.74 -21.11
C ASN A 326 -4.75 -14.14 -19.75
N ILE A 327 -3.43 -14.32 -19.64
CA ILE A 327 -2.76 -14.64 -18.37
C ILE A 327 -1.92 -13.43 -17.92
N GLY A 328 -2.42 -12.69 -16.93
CA GLY A 328 -1.73 -11.59 -16.26
C GLY A 328 -0.43 -12.03 -15.56
N ILE A 329 -0.48 -13.07 -14.71
CA ILE A 329 0.69 -13.53 -13.96
C ILE A 329 0.93 -15.01 -14.24
N TYR A 330 2.17 -15.35 -14.60
CA TYR A 330 2.64 -16.74 -14.63
C TYR A 330 3.84 -16.92 -13.69
N ASN A 331 3.66 -17.75 -12.66
CA ASN A 331 4.71 -18.13 -11.71
C ASN A 331 5.19 -19.56 -11.99
N ASP A 332 6.24 -19.69 -12.80
CA ASP A 332 6.75 -20.96 -13.33
C ASP A 332 8.03 -21.40 -12.60
N GLY A 333 7.87 -22.14 -11.51
CA GLY A 333 8.98 -22.55 -10.66
C GLY A 333 9.62 -21.41 -9.87
N GLY A 334 9.02 -20.22 -9.85
CA GLY A 334 9.36 -19.12 -8.95
C GLY A 334 8.52 -19.11 -7.68
N THR A 335 8.81 -18.16 -6.79
CA THR A 335 8.07 -17.90 -5.54
C THR A 335 7.45 -16.51 -5.58
N ILE A 336 6.15 -16.43 -5.31
CA ILE A 336 5.48 -15.17 -4.94
C ILE A 336 5.00 -15.33 -3.50
N THR A 337 5.58 -14.60 -2.54
CA THR A 337 5.21 -14.82 -1.13
C THR A 337 3.84 -14.23 -0.82
N THR A 338 3.60 -12.97 -1.19
CA THR A 338 2.32 -12.31 -0.95
C THR A 338 1.82 -11.63 -2.22
N LEU A 339 0.59 -11.93 -2.61
CA LEU A 339 -0.16 -11.24 -3.66
C LEU A 339 -1.34 -10.51 -3.05
N ASN A 340 -1.31 -9.17 -3.06
CA ASN A 340 -2.46 -8.34 -2.72
C ASN A 340 -3.06 -7.81 -4.02
N ASN A 341 -4.38 -7.94 -4.21
CA ASN A 341 -5.00 -7.59 -5.48
C ASN A 341 -6.35 -6.90 -5.30
N SER A 342 -6.57 -5.77 -5.98
CA SER A 342 -7.90 -5.15 -6.12
C SER A 342 -8.49 -5.29 -7.53
N GLN A 343 -7.70 -5.70 -8.53
CA GLN A 343 -8.20 -5.91 -9.89
C GLN A 343 -9.25 -7.02 -9.91
N SER A 344 -10.34 -6.82 -10.67
CA SER A 344 -11.51 -7.71 -10.66
C SER A 344 -11.56 -8.75 -11.78
N ASP A 345 -10.46 -8.92 -12.51
CA ASP A 345 -10.30 -9.87 -13.61
C ASP A 345 -8.86 -10.39 -13.70
N LEU A 346 -8.13 -10.42 -12.57
CA LEU A 346 -6.76 -10.90 -12.56
C LEU A 346 -6.73 -12.41 -12.81
N THR A 347 -5.85 -12.85 -13.71
CA THR A 347 -5.63 -14.27 -13.99
C THR A 347 -4.22 -14.67 -13.57
N TYR A 348 -4.11 -15.82 -12.92
CA TYR A 348 -2.87 -16.35 -12.35
C TYR A 348 -2.64 -17.79 -12.81
N ARG A 349 -1.40 -18.09 -13.19
CA ARG A 349 -0.98 -19.43 -13.60
C ARG A 349 0.25 -19.89 -12.82
N GLY A 350 0.35 -21.19 -12.56
CA GLY A 350 1.54 -21.82 -12.00
C GLY A 350 1.54 -21.91 -10.46
N ALA A 351 2.72 -21.99 -9.86
CA ALA A 351 2.86 -22.20 -8.42
C ALA A 351 2.15 -21.09 -7.63
N LEU A 352 1.21 -21.44 -6.75
CA LEU A 352 0.38 -20.47 -6.02
C LEU A 352 1.22 -19.55 -5.14
N PRO A 353 0.79 -18.29 -4.91
CA PRO A 353 1.45 -17.47 -3.93
C PRO A 353 1.23 -18.05 -2.54
N THR A 354 2.17 -17.82 -1.60
CA THR A 354 1.98 -18.30 -0.21
C THR A 354 0.75 -17.65 0.42
N ASN A 355 0.55 -16.35 0.19
CA ASN A 355 -0.60 -15.61 0.68
C ASN A 355 -1.27 -14.84 -0.48
N TYR A 356 -2.59 -14.94 -0.57
CA TYR A 356 -3.42 -14.08 -1.41
C TYR A 356 -4.36 -13.26 -0.54
N ASN A 357 -4.23 -11.94 -0.64
CA ASN A 357 -5.13 -11.02 0.04
C ASN A 357 -5.98 -10.26 -0.98
N ALA A 358 -7.30 -10.44 -0.89
CA ALA A 358 -8.22 -9.61 -1.65
C ALA A 358 -8.22 -8.19 -1.07
N ILE A 359 -8.10 -7.18 -1.92
CA ILE A 359 -8.32 -5.77 -1.57
C ILE A 359 -9.73 -5.41 -2.05
N ILE A 360 -10.62 -5.16 -1.09
CA ILE A 360 -12.03 -4.86 -1.35
C ILE A 360 -12.25 -3.36 -1.27
N ASN A 361 -12.57 -2.72 -2.40
CA ASN A 361 -12.88 -1.29 -2.46
C ASN A 361 -14.39 -1.02 -2.50
N SER A 362 -15.18 -1.97 -3.01
CA SER A 362 -16.64 -1.90 -3.08
C SER A 362 -17.23 -3.27 -3.43
N PRO A 363 -18.57 -3.45 -3.34
CA PRO A 363 -19.26 -4.64 -3.86
C PRO A 363 -19.08 -4.92 -5.37
N SER A 364 -18.41 -4.04 -6.11
CA SER A 364 -18.11 -4.20 -7.56
C SER A 364 -16.62 -4.24 -7.89
N ASN A 365 -15.75 -3.97 -6.92
CA ASN A 365 -14.29 -3.96 -7.07
C ASN A 365 -13.69 -4.59 -5.82
N TYR A 366 -13.38 -5.88 -5.91
CA TYR A 366 -13.08 -6.70 -4.75
C TYR A 366 -12.02 -7.77 -5.01
N GLY A 367 -11.06 -7.46 -5.88
CA GLY A 367 -9.89 -8.31 -6.05
C GLY A 367 -10.25 -9.71 -6.52
N LYS A 368 -11.03 -9.85 -7.60
CA LYS A 368 -11.28 -11.19 -8.15
C LYS A 368 -10.03 -11.75 -8.83
N ILE A 369 -9.83 -13.06 -8.67
CA ILE A 369 -8.75 -13.78 -9.32
C ILE A 369 -9.18 -15.15 -9.85
N THR A 370 -8.64 -15.53 -11.02
CA THR A 370 -8.80 -16.86 -11.60
C THR A 370 -7.46 -17.57 -11.65
N PHE A 371 -7.37 -18.72 -10.98
CA PHE A 371 -6.19 -19.57 -10.96
C PHE A 371 -6.30 -20.70 -12.00
N SER A 372 -5.18 -21.03 -12.63
CA SER A 372 -5.07 -22.09 -13.65
C SER A 372 -3.70 -22.80 -13.59
N ASP A 373 -3.64 -24.06 -14.04
CA ASP A 373 -2.42 -24.89 -14.07
C ASP A 373 -1.53 -24.73 -12.83
N PHE A 374 -2.15 -24.78 -11.66
CA PHE A 374 -1.51 -24.39 -10.41
C PHE A 374 -0.87 -25.56 -9.68
N SER A 375 0.04 -25.24 -8.75
CA SER A 375 0.61 -26.18 -7.79
C SER A 375 0.77 -25.53 -6.41
N GLY A 376 0.81 -26.36 -5.37
CA GLY A 376 0.90 -25.91 -3.98
C GLY A 376 -0.45 -25.54 -3.36
N THR A 377 -0.37 -24.81 -2.25
CA THR A 377 -1.52 -24.31 -1.48
C THR A 377 -1.35 -22.82 -1.21
N ILE A 378 -2.45 -22.16 -0.84
CA ILE A 378 -2.53 -20.72 -0.60
C ILE A 378 -3.16 -20.44 0.76
N ASN A 379 -2.71 -19.40 1.42
CA ASN A 379 -3.43 -18.78 2.53
C ASN A 379 -4.25 -17.62 1.99
N PHE A 380 -5.57 -17.63 2.22
CA PHE A 380 -6.42 -16.51 1.86
C PHE A 380 -6.47 -15.47 2.99
N GLY A 381 -6.65 -14.21 2.63
CA GLY A 381 -6.97 -13.16 3.57
C GLY A 381 -7.70 -11.99 2.92
N VAL A 382 -8.20 -11.10 3.77
CA VAL A 382 -8.71 -9.78 3.36
C VAL A 382 -7.66 -8.75 3.75
N HIS A 383 -7.24 -7.93 2.79
CA HIS A 383 -6.20 -6.94 3.06
C HIS A 383 -6.72 -5.85 4.01
N PRO A 384 -5.95 -5.38 5.02
CA PRO A 384 -6.40 -4.40 6.01
C PRO A 384 -6.87 -3.06 5.45
N SER A 385 -6.45 -2.70 4.24
CA SER A 385 -6.90 -1.46 3.57
C SER A 385 -8.29 -1.58 2.92
N SER A 386 -8.96 -2.71 3.07
CA SER A 386 -10.25 -2.96 2.45
C SER A 386 -11.38 -2.16 3.12
N THR A 387 -12.48 -2.00 2.41
CA THR A 387 -13.75 -1.43 2.90
C THR A 387 -14.83 -2.48 2.70
N LEU A 388 -15.00 -3.34 3.70
CA LEU A 388 -15.98 -4.42 3.66
C LEU A 388 -17.37 -3.89 3.99
N ALA A 389 -18.36 -4.58 3.46
CA ALA A 389 -19.76 -4.41 3.75
C ALA A 389 -20.37 -5.81 3.91
N VAL A 390 -21.35 -5.93 4.80
CA VAL A 390 -22.13 -7.15 5.00
C VAL A 390 -22.74 -7.60 3.67
N GLY A 391 -22.62 -8.88 3.36
CA GLY A 391 -23.11 -9.45 2.10
C GLY A 391 -22.19 -10.53 1.55
N ILE A 392 -22.35 -10.79 0.25
CA ILE A 392 -21.60 -11.83 -0.47
C ILE A 392 -20.81 -11.16 -1.60
N TYR A 393 -19.51 -11.44 -1.66
CA TYR A 393 -18.66 -11.07 -2.78
C TYR A 393 -18.46 -12.30 -3.67
N ASP A 394 -19.24 -12.38 -4.74
CA ASP A 394 -19.29 -13.56 -5.60
C ASP A 394 -17.97 -13.78 -6.36
N SER A 395 -17.45 -15.01 -6.28
CA SER A 395 -16.30 -15.52 -7.02
C SER A 395 -15.04 -14.65 -6.81
N VAL A 396 -14.72 -14.34 -5.54
CA VAL A 396 -13.46 -13.65 -5.19
C VAL A 396 -12.25 -14.45 -5.64
N MET A 397 -12.35 -15.79 -5.62
CA MET A 397 -11.39 -16.69 -6.23
C MET A 397 -12.08 -17.78 -7.05
N SER A 398 -11.45 -18.20 -8.14
CA SER A 398 -11.93 -19.29 -8.98
C SER A 398 -10.79 -20.20 -9.44
N GLY A 399 -11.11 -21.47 -9.68
CA GLY A 399 -10.18 -22.49 -10.20
C GLY A 399 -9.56 -23.39 -9.11
N LEU A 400 -9.61 -22.99 -7.84
CA LEU A 400 -9.07 -23.74 -6.70
C LEU A 400 -10.13 -24.61 -6.03
N ASN A 401 -9.77 -25.78 -5.51
CA ASN A 401 -10.63 -26.57 -4.63
C ASN A 401 -10.19 -26.46 -3.16
N ALA A 402 -10.95 -27.05 -2.23
CA ALA A 402 -10.70 -26.94 -0.80
C ALA A 402 -9.30 -27.42 -0.36
N ASN A 403 -8.73 -28.42 -1.03
CA ASN A 403 -7.39 -28.91 -0.70
C ASN A 403 -6.28 -27.93 -1.07
N ASN A 404 -6.59 -26.89 -1.87
CA ASN A 404 -5.64 -25.85 -2.24
C ASN A 404 -5.59 -24.70 -1.23
N ILE A 405 -6.58 -24.57 -0.34
CA ILE A 405 -6.61 -23.51 0.68
C ILE A 405 -6.03 -24.08 1.98
N SER A 406 -4.81 -23.67 2.35
CA SER A 406 -4.15 -24.17 3.56
C SER A 406 -4.63 -23.48 4.84
N SER A 407 -5.04 -22.21 4.76
CA SER A 407 -5.60 -21.45 5.87
C SER A 407 -6.35 -20.20 5.37
N GLY A 408 -7.02 -19.50 6.30
CA GLY A 408 -7.77 -18.28 5.97
C GLY A 408 -9.12 -18.55 5.34
N THR A 409 -9.79 -19.63 5.74
CA THR A 409 -11.19 -19.90 5.35
C THR A 409 -12.19 -19.04 6.11
N SER A 410 -11.78 -18.43 7.22
CA SER A 410 -12.55 -17.42 7.93
C SER A 410 -11.62 -16.48 8.67
N GLY A 411 -12.16 -15.35 9.13
CA GLY A 411 -11.48 -14.40 9.99
C GLY A 411 -12.35 -13.21 10.30
N THR A 412 -11.79 -12.27 11.05
CA THR A 412 -12.43 -11.01 11.39
C THR A 412 -11.68 -9.88 10.70
N PHE A 413 -12.42 -9.02 10.01
CA PHE A 413 -11.91 -7.79 9.44
C PHE A 413 -12.18 -6.65 10.42
N VAL A 414 -11.10 -6.18 11.06
CA VAL A 414 -11.18 -5.08 12.01
C VAL A 414 -11.47 -3.78 11.27
N SER A 415 -12.65 -3.21 11.50
CA SER A 415 -13.03 -1.96 10.83
C SER A 415 -12.26 -0.79 11.45
N PRO A 416 -11.79 0.20 10.67
CA PRO A 416 -11.12 1.37 11.23
C PRO A 416 -11.96 2.16 12.24
N ASN A 417 -13.29 1.99 12.22
CA ASN A 417 -14.22 2.64 13.14
C ASN A 417 -14.56 1.76 14.35
N ALA A 418 -14.04 0.53 14.43
CA ALA A 418 -14.30 -0.38 15.54
C ALA A 418 -13.75 0.18 16.87
N CYS A 419 -14.38 -0.14 17.99
CA CYS A 419 -13.79 0.14 19.29
C CYS A 419 -12.57 -0.76 19.48
N THR A 420 -11.63 -0.33 20.32
CA THR A 420 -10.57 -1.25 20.74
C THR A 420 -11.14 -2.25 21.71
N ASP A 421 -11.05 -3.54 21.37
CA ASP A 421 -11.48 -4.63 22.25
C ASP A 421 -10.75 -4.61 23.59
N VAL A 422 -11.44 -5.10 24.61
CA VAL A 422 -10.96 -5.10 25.99
C VAL A 422 -10.79 -6.53 26.46
N ASP A 423 -9.54 -6.99 26.50
CA ASP A 423 -9.21 -8.32 27.02
C ASP A 423 -8.63 -8.23 28.44
N GLY A 424 -9.43 -8.57 29.45
CA GLY A 424 -9.00 -8.67 30.86
C GLY A 424 -8.35 -7.41 31.46
N THR A 425 -8.63 -6.23 30.89
CA THR A 425 -7.94 -4.97 31.20
C THR A 425 -8.90 -3.82 31.52
N THR A 426 -8.37 -2.73 32.05
CA THR A 426 -9.17 -1.50 32.26
C THR A 426 -9.13 -0.63 31.00
N ALA A 427 -10.30 -0.24 30.49
CA ALA A 427 -10.43 0.62 29.31
C ALA A 427 -11.38 1.79 29.57
N THR A 428 -11.10 2.94 28.94
CA THR A 428 -11.95 4.13 28.97
C THR A 428 -12.14 4.67 27.57
N PHE A 429 -13.39 4.68 27.09
CA PHE A 429 -13.76 5.17 25.77
C PHE A 429 -14.11 6.66 25.86
N THR A 430 -13.41 7.46 25.06
CA THR A 430 -13.50 8.93 25.03
C THR A 430 -13.91 9.49 23.66
N ALA A 431 -14.03 8.63 22.66
CA ALA A 431 -14.44 8.96 21.30
C ALA A 431 -15.45 7.90 20.81
N ASN A 432 -16.31 8.31 19.88
CA ASN A 432 -17.29 7.40 19.27
C ASN A 432 -16.59 6.30 18.47
N CYS A 433 -17.14 5.09 18.54
CA CYS A 433 -16.70 3.93 17.79
C CYS A 433 -17.89 2.99 17.56
N ALA A 434 -17.73 1.98 16.72
CA ALA A 434 -18.68 0.91 16.48
C ALA A 434 -18.12 -0.37 17.09
N ASP A 435 -18.94 -1.31 17.56
CA ASP A 435 -18.50 -2.64 18.01
C ASP A 435 -17.48 -2.68 19.15
N LEU A 436 -17.88 -3.21 20.30
CA LEU A 436 -17.02 -3.36 21.47
C LEU A 436 -17.10 -4.76 22.04
N ASP A 437 -16.00 -5.50 21.91
CA ASP A 437 -15.84 -6.80 22.52
C ASP A 437 -15.09 -6.74 23.85
N ILE A 438 -15.69 -7.34 24.89
CA ILE A 438 -15.06 -7.52 26.19
C ILE A 438 -14.81 -9.01 26.41
N SER A 439 -13.53 -9.39 26.49
CA SER A 439 -13.05 -10.75 26.72
C SER A 439 -12.14 -10.83 27.95
N GLY A 440 -11.69 -12.04 28.26
CA GLY A 440 -10.79 -12.31 29.39
C GLY A 440 -11.46 -12.10 30.76
N ASP A 441 -10.67 -12.18 31.83
CA ASP A 441 -11.18 -11.98 33.19
C ASP A 441 -10.65 -10.67 33.78
N ASN A 442 -11.46 -10.05 34.64
CA ASN A 442 -11.19 -8.84 35.42
C ASN A 442 -11.18 -7.52 34.63
N ALA A 443 -11.84 -7.44 33.47
CA ALA A 443 -11.94 -6.16 32.76
C ALA A 443 -12.75 -5.11 33.53
N SER A 444 -12.39 -3.84 33.35
CA SER A 444 -13.11 -2.68 33.90
C SER A 444 -13.29 -1.62 32.81
N VAL A 445 -14.53 -1.46 32.33
CA VAL A 445 -14.81 -0.63 31.15
C VAL A 445 -15.61 0.61 31.52
N THR A 446 -15.18 1.77 31.02
CA THR A 446 -15.86 3.07 31.20
C THR A 446 -16.16 3.69 29.84
N ILE A 447 -17.42 4.05 29.59
CA ILE A 447 -17.85 4.85 28.43
C ILE A 447 -18.19 6.25 28.92
N ASN A 448 -17.43 7.25 28.47
CA ASN A 448 -17.63 8.63 28.90
C ASN A 448 -18.93 9.25 28.37
N SER A 449 -19.40 10.28 29.05
CA SER A 449 -20.52 11.08 28.57
C SER A 449 -20.22 11.69 27.19
N GLY A 450 -21.21 11.67 26.30
CA GLY A 450 -21.07 12.12 24.91
C GLY A 450 -20.46 11.09 23.95
N VAL A 451 -19.96 9.96 24.45
CA VAL A 451 -19.46 8.85 23.61
C VAL A 451 -20.61 7.96 23.18
N THR A 452 -20.63 7.58 21.91
CA THR A 452 -21.57 6.61 21.34
C THR A 452 -20.81 5.38 20.85
N ILE A 453 -21.24 4.20 21.30
CA ILE A 453 -20.86 2.89 20.77
C ILE A 453 -22.05 2.35 19.98
N SER A 454 -21.95 2.35 18.65
CA SER A 454 -23.04 1.91 17.77
C SER A 454 -22.59 1.68 16.34
N GLY A 455 -23.21 0.72 15.65
CA GLY A 455 -23.02 0.49 14.23
C GLY A 455 -22.18 -0.75 13.94
N GLU A 456 -22.00 -1.03 12.64
CA GLU A 456 -21.16 -2.12 12.17
C GLU A 456 -19.68 -1.77 12.43
N GLY A 457 -19.06 -2.47 13.37
CA GLY A 457 -17.62 -2.40 13.59
C GLY A 457 -16.95 -3.60 12.94
N ASP A 458 -16.51 -4.57 13.72
CA ASP A 458 -15.78 -5.71 13.20
C ASP A 458 -16.69 -6.62 12.37
N LEU A 459 -16.14 -7.13 11.27
CA LEU A 459 -16.87 -7.92 10.30
C LEU A 459 -16.26 -9.31 10.20
N ASP A 460 -17.03 -10.30 10.61
CA ASP A 460 -16.64 -11.69 10.35
C ASP A 460 -16.81 -12.01 8.88
N TRP A 461 -15.88 -12.79 8.36
CA TRP A 461 -15.95 -13.29 7.01
C TRP A 461 -15.61 -14.77 6.96
N GLU A 462 -16.23 -15.46 6.02
CA GLU A 462 -15.99 -16.86 5.69
C GLU A 462 -15.87 -17.01 4.17
N LEU A 463 -14.98 -17.89 3.74
CA LEU A 463 -14.89 -18.35 2.37
C LEU A 463 -15.81 -19.56 2.16
N ASP A 464 -16.90 -19.33 1.45
CA ASP A 464 -17.80 -20.40 1.03
C ASP A 464 -17.39 -20.95 -0.34
N ASN A 465 -17.32 -22.28 -0.45
CA ASN A 465 -17.03 -22.95 -1.70
C ASN A 465 -18.33 -23.34 -2.40
N SER A 466 -19.01 -22.35 -2.99
CA SER A 466 -20.37 -22.48 -3.51
C SER A 466 -20.53 -23.50 -4.64
N SER A 467 -19.44 -23.85 -5.36
CA SER A 467 -19.50 -24.78 -6.50
C SER A 467 -18.39 -25.85 -6.54
N GLY A 468 -17.59 -25.99 -5.49
CA GLY A 468 -16.40 -26.86 -5.44
C GLY A 468 -15.12 -26.24 -6.02
N THR A 469 -15.24 -25.23 -6.89
CA THR A 469 -14.12 -24.50 -7.52
C THR A 469 -14.29 -22.98 -7.57
N LEU A 470 -15.45 -22.46 -7.17
CA LEU A 470 -15.75 -21.04 -7.02
C LEU A 470 -15.86 -20.74 -5.53
N TRP A 471 -15.17 -19.69 -5.11
CA TRP A 471 -15.13 -19.26 -3.73
C TRP A 471 -15.75 -17.88 -3.60
N ASP A 472 -16.79 -17.81 -2.78
CA ASP A 472 -17.48 -16.58 -2.43
C ASP A 472 -16.98 -16.12 -1.05
N LEU A 473 -16.77 -14.82 -0.88
CA LEU A 473 -16.48 -14.25 0.44
C LEU A 473 -17.81 -13.80 1.05
N VAL A 474 -18.24 -14.49 2.09
CA VAL A 474 -19.45 -14.17 2.86
C VAL A 474 -19.03 -13.32 4.05
N VAL A 475 -19.59 -12.12 4.17
CA VAL A 475 -19.29 -11.17 5.24
C VAL A 475 -20.54 -10.96 6.09
N THR A 476 -20.41 -11.12 7.41
CA THR A 476 -21.47 -10.99 8.40
C THR A 476 -21.10 -9.96 9.46
N ALA A 477 -22.07 -9.16 9.89
CA ALA A 477 -21.89 -8.25 11.01
C ALA A 477 -21.73 -9.02 12.33
N GLN A 478 -20.86 -8.52 13.20
CA GLN A 478 -20.79 -8.94 14.60
C GLN A 478 -21.84 -8.21 15.46
N GLN A 479 -21.86 -8.53 16.76
CA GLN A 479 -22.73 -7.88 17.75
C GLN A 479 -22.09 -6.57 18.21
N ASP A 480 -22.77 -5.43 18.08
CA ASP A 480 -22.23 -4.09 18.41
C ASP A 480 -21.63 -3.94 19.84
N PHE A 481 -22.02 -4.80 20.78
CA PHE A 481 -21.38 -4.91 22.09
C PHE A 481 -21.57 -6.32 22.67
N VAL A 482 -20.47 -7.03 22.93
CA VAL A 482 -20.51 -8.34 23.58
C VAL A 482 -19.62 -8.38 24.82
N ASN A 483 -20.08 -9.09 25.84
CA ASN A 483 -19.22 -9.54 26.92
C ASN A 483 -19.17 -11.07 26.96
N THR A 484 -17.99 -11.64 26.73
CA THR A 484 -17.72 -13.07 26.96
C THR A 484 -16.87 -13.34 28.20
N GLY A 485 -16.31 -12.29 28.81
CA GLY A 485 -15.40 -12.35 29.94
C GLY A 485 -16.06 -12.28 31.33
N ASN A 486 -15.27 -12.51 32.38
CA ASN A 486 -15.72 -12.32 33.76
C ASN A 486 -15.19 -11.01 34.33
N ASN A 487 -16.00 -9.96 34.31
CA ASN A 487 -15.53 -8.59 34.48
C ASN A 487 -15.86 -8.00 35.84
N THR A 488 -14.97 -7.12 36.31
CA THR A 488 -15.12 -6.42 37.57
C THR A 488 -16.12 -5.27 37.45
N SER A 489 -16.02 -4.45 36.40
CA SER A 489 -16.95 -3.34 36.23
C SER A 489 -17.25 -2.95 34.79
N PHE A 490 -18.47 -2.48 34.57
CA PHE A 490 -18.89 -1.74 33.39
C PHE A 490 -19.62 -0.46 33.82
N PHE A 491 -19.16 0.69 33.35
CA PHE A 491 -19.76 1.99 33.61
C PHE A 491 -20.08 2.69 32.28
N ASN A 492 -21.36 2.94 32.03
CA ASN A 492 -21.82 3.69 30.86
C ASN A 492 -22.38 5.05 31.29
N ALA A 493 -21.75 6.15 30.87
CA ALA A 493 -22.33 7.50 30.92
C ALA A 493 -22.65 8.06 29.52
N GLY A 494 -22.32 7.31 28.46
CA GLY A 494 -22.53 7.66 27.06
C GLY A 494 -23.79 7.01 26.49
N THR A 495 -23.71 6.55 25.25
CA THR A 495 -24.76 5.81 24.54
C THR A 495 -24.20 4.49 24.00
N VAL A 496 -24.85 3.38 24.28
CA VAL A 496 -24.64 2.09 23.62
C VAL A 496 -25.91 1.77 22.85
N SER A 497 -25.81 1.51 21.54
CA SER A 497 -26.99 1.30 20.70
C SER A 497 -26.76 0.20 19.67
N GLY A 498 -27.51 -0.90 19.81
CA GLY A 498 -27.55 -1.99 18.82
C GLY A 498 -28.59 -1.72 17.73
N SER A 499 -28.20 -1.67 16.46
CA SER A 499 -29.16 -1.42 15.37
C SER A 499 -30.03 -2.64 15.08
N ILE A 500 -29.40 -3.71 14.59
CA ILE A 500 -30.03 -5.03 14.35
C ILE A 500 -29.65 -6.06 15.43
N THR A 501 -28.80 -5.64 16.34
CA THR A 501 -28.15 -6.41 17.41
C THR A 501 -28.69 -5.96 18.78
N HIS A 502 -28.26 -6.62 19.85
CA HIS A 502 -28.55 -6.18 21.21
C HIS A 502 -27.83 -4.87 21.52
N GLY A 503 -28.36 -4.05 22.44
CA GLY A 503 -27.57 -2.94 22.97
C GLY A 503 -26.32 -3.48 23.67
N ILE A 504 -26.49 -4.45 24.56
CA ILE A 504 -25.42 -5.22 25.20
C ILE A 504 -25.80 -6.69 25.23
N TYR A 505 -24.95 -7.56 24.69
CA TYR A 505 -25.09 -9.02 24.77
C TYR A 505 -24.12 -9.60 25.80
N ASN A 506 -24.61 -9.90 27.01
CA ASN A 506 -23.81 -10.49 28.09
C ASN A 506 -23.87 -12.02 28.04
N GLN A 507 -22.71 -12.64 27.83
CA GLN A 507 -22.49 -14.09 27.87
C GLN A 507 -21.59 -14.52 29.04
N GLY A 508 -20.77 -13.60 29.56
CA GLY A 508 -19.92 -13.80 30.73
C GLY A 508 -20.53 -13.20 32.00
N SER A 509 -19.72 -12.50 32.79
CA SER A 509 -20.18 -11.87 34.03
C SER A 509 -19.79 -10.41 34.18
N PHE A 510 -20.62 -9.66 34.91
CA PHE A 510 -20.29 -8.34 35.45
C PHE A 510 -20.54 -8.33 36.96
N GLU A 511 -19.51 -8.04 37.76
CA GLU A 511 -19.68 -7.83 39.20
C GLU A 511 -20.40 -6.50 39.48
N THR A 512 -20.01 -5.43 38.78
CA THR A 512 -20.66 -4.12 38.86
C THR A 512 -21.02 -3.61 37.47
N PHE A 513 -22.30 -3.39 37.21
CA PHE A 513 -22.81 -2.81 35.97
C PHE A 513 -23.56 -1.53 36.32
N ILE A 514 -23.04 -0.39 35.86
CA ILE A 514 -23.65 0.93 36.09
C ILE A 514 -24.02 1.55 34.75
N ASN A 515 -25.30 1.82 34.54
CA ASN A 515 -25.79 2.61 33.42
C ASN A 515 -26.33 3.97 33.91
N ASN A 516 -25.58 5.02 33.63
CA ASN A 516 -25.98 6.42 33.80
C ASN A 516 -26.32 7.11 32.47
N GLY A 517 -25.97 6.47 31.35
CA GLY A 517 -26.22 6.94 30.00
C GLY A 517 -27.44 6.27 29.36
N VAL A 518 -27.33 5.93 28.08
CA VAL A 518 -28.35 5.22 27.30
C VAL A 518 -27.82 3.87 26.86
N ILE A 519 -28.62 2.83 27.02
CA ILE A 519 -28.46 1.52 26.37
C ILE A 519 -29.74 1.26 25.59
N ALA A 520 -29.63 1.11 24.28
CA ALA A 520 -30.79 0.99 23.39
C ALA A 520 -30.61 -0.10 22.33
N SER A 521 -31.72 -0.63 21.82
CA SER A 521 -31.73 -1.43 20.59
C SER A 521 -32.99 -1.18 19.76
N ASN A 522 -32.87 -1.19 18.43
CA ASN A 522 -34.03 -1.04 17.54
C ASN A 522 -34.74 -2.37 17.24
N ASP A 523 -34.03 -3.49 17.23
CA ASP A 523 -34.60 -4.79 16.84
C ASP A 523 -34.57 -5.86 17.94
N LYS A 524 -33.52 -5.88 18.76
CA LYS A 524 -33.31 -6.85 19.85
C LYS A 524 -33.48 -6.17 21.21
N THR A 525 -32.92 -6.77 22.26
CA THR A 525 -33.05 -6.24 23.63
C THR A 525 -32.01 -5.15 23.90
N GLY A 526 -32.31 -4.25 24.83
CA GLY A 526 -31.34 -3.27 25.31
C GLY A 526 -30.18 -3.97 26.01
N ILE A 527 -30.49 -4.80 27.01
CA ILE A 527 -29.54 -5.72 27.65
C ILE A 527 -30.07 -7.14 27.49
N HIS A 528 -29.22 -8.06 27.04
CA HIS A 528 -29.49 -9.49 27.02
C HIS A 528 -28.53 -10.20 27.97
N ASN A 529 -29.03 -10.76 29.06
CA ASN A 529 -28.25 -11.57 29.99
C ASN A 529 -28.52 -13.06 29.72
N ASN A 530 -27.60 -13.71 28.99
CA ASN A 530 -27.77 -15.06 28.47
C ASN A 530 -27.78 -16.13 29.59
N THR A 531 -28.13 -17.38 29.26
CA THR A 531 -28.40 -18.50 30.18
C THR A 531 -27.32 -18.73 31.26
N SER A 532 -26.04 -18.62 30.90
CA SER A 532 -24.92 -18.82 31.85
C SER A 532 -24.34 -17.50 32.38
N ALA A 533 -24.90 -16.38 31.95
CA ALA A 533 -24.36 -15.06 32.23
C ALA A 533 -24.87 -14.53 33.57
N THR A 534 -24.02 -13.77 34.26
CA THR A 534 -24.35 -13.18 35.56
C THR A 534 -24.12 -11.68 35.58
N ILE A 535 -25.03 -10.96 36.25
CA ILE A 535 -24.80 -9.57 36.64
C ILE A 535 -25.04 -9.48 38.14
N THR A 536 -23.98 -9.30 38.92
CA THR A 536 -24.13 -9.27 40.39
C THR A 536 -24.88 -8.00 40.79
N ASN A 537 -24.44 -6.82 40.35
CA ASN A 537 -25.13 -5.56 40.62
C ASN A 537 -25.37 -4.79 39.31
N LEU A 538 -26.63 -4.59 38.95
CA LEU A 538 -27.07 -3.73 37.85
C LEU A 538 -27.71 -2.46 38.41
N THR A 539 -27.00 -1.34 38.35
CA THR A 539 -27.53 -0.02 38.73
C THR A 539 -27.86 0.77 37.46
N ASN A 540 -29.14 1.08 37.26
CA ASN A 540 -29.61 1.91 36.16
C ASN A 540 -30.14 3.26 36.68
N THR A 541 -29.40 4.32 36.44
CA THR A 541 -29.85 5.72 36.65
C THR A 541 -30.18 6.42 35.33
N GLY A 542 -29.72 5.86 34.21
CA GLY A 542 -29.98 6.32 32.85
C GLY A 542 -31.19 5.65 32.20
N VAL A 543 -31.06 5.32 30.91
CA VAL A 543 -32.11 4.68 30.11
C VAL A 543 -31.62 3.33 29.59
N ILE A 544 -32.41 2.28 29.80
CA ILE A 544 -32.32 1.00 29.10
C ILE A 544 -33.59 0.84 28.30
N SER A 545 -33.49 0.69 26.98
CA SER A 545 -34.67 0.66 26.10
C SER A 545 -34.50 -0.30 24.93
N SER A 546 -35.64 -0.74 24.38
CA SER A 546 -35.70 -1.44 23.11
C SER A 546 -36.97 -1.02 22.38
N VAL A 547 -36.94 -0.95 21.05
CA VAL A 547 -38.13 -0.64 20.25
C VAL A 547 -39.01 -1.89 20.09
N LYS A 548 -38.46 -2.98 19.52
CA LYS A 548 -39.26 -4.17 19.16
C LYS A 548 -39.22 -5.31 20.15
N SER A 549 -38.28 -5.31 21.10
CA SER A 549 -38.13 -6.40 22.06
C SER A 549 -38.10 -5.91 23.51
N SER A 550 -37.87 -6.84 24.43
CA SER A 550 -37.81 -6.50 25.85
C SER A 550 -36.57 -5.65 26.14
N SER A 551 -36.65 -4.67 27.03
CA SER A 551 -35.52 -3.77 27.26
C SER A 551 -34.40 -4.44 28.05
N LEU A 552 -34.77 -5.19 29.09
CA LEU A 552 -33.88 -6.10 29.80
C LEU A 552 -34.44 -7.51 29.68
N TYR A 553 -33.71 -8.41 29.03
CA TYR A 553 -34.06 -9.83 28.99
C TYR A 553 -33.05 -10.64 29.80
N ASN A 554 -33.51 -11.22 30.91
CA ASN A 554 -32.72 -12.06 31.79
C ASN A 554 -33.08 -13.53 31.65
N ILE A 555 -32.13 -14.32 31.14
CA ILE A 555 -32.18 -15.79 31.12
C ILE A 555 -31.24 -16.37 32.19
N GLY A 556 -30.11 -15.71 32.43
CA GLY A 556 -29.15 -16.06 33.48
C GLY A 556 -29.55 -15.53 34.86
N ALA A 557 -28.55 -15.04 35.61
CA ALA A 557 -28.76 -14.53 36.97
C ALA A 557 -28.45 -13.04 37.11
N ILE A 558 -29.34 -12.31 37.76
CA ILE A 558 -29.09 -10.95 38.26
C ILE A 558 -29.27 -10.95 39.78
N SER A 559 -28.23 -10.68 40.56
CA SER A 559 -28.38 -10.69 42.02
C SER A 559 -29.07 -9.42 42.52
N SER A 560 -28.69 -8.25 42.02
CA SER A 560 -29.34 -6.98 42.37
C SER A 560 -29.57 -6.13 41.13
N LEU A 561 -30.81 -5.66 40.95
CA LEU A 561 -31.20 -4.66 39.98
C LEU A 561 -31.74 -3.42 40.71
N GLU A 562 -30.98 -2.33 40.69
CA GLU A 562 -31.39 -1.04 41.23
C GLU A 562 -31.71 -0.07 40.08
N ASN A 563 -32.99 0.21 39.87
CA ASN A 563 -33.46 1.12 38.84
C ASN A 563 -33.99 2.42 39.45
N SER A 564 -33.27 3.51 39.29
CA SER A 564 -33.75 4.88 39.53
C SER A 564 -33.98 5.68 38.24
N GLY A 565 -33.51 5.13 37.11
CA GLY A 565 -33.72 5.66 35.76
C GLY A 565 -34.94 5.05 35.07
N THR A 566 -34.81 4.77 33.78
CA THR A 566 -35.86 4.19 32.93
C THR A 566 -35.44 2.85 32.36
N ILE A 567 -36.31 1.84 32.46
CA ILE A 567 -36.26 0.59 31.71
C ILE A 567 -37.58 0.51 30.92
N SER A 568 -37.56 0.72 29.61
CA SER A 568 -38.80 0.84 28.83
C SER A 568 -38.71 0.28 27.42
N ALA A 569 -39.59 -0.68 27.13
CA ALA A 569 -39.72 -1.29 25.79
C ALA A 569 -40.85 -0.62 24.99
N GLY A 570 -40.69 -0.52 23.67
CA GLY A 570 -41.72 -0.04 22.76
C GLY A 570 -42.84 -1.07 22.58
N GLU A 571 -42.47 -2.30 22.20
CA GLU A 571 -43.43 -3.37 21.87
C GLU A 571 -43.57 -4.44 22.96
N ASP A 572 -42.48 -5.08 23.38
CA ASP A 572 -42.48 -6.17 24.37
C ASP A 572 -42.43 -5.64 25.81
N ASN A 573 -41.71 -6.31 26.72
CA ASN A 573 -41.74 -6.04 28.16
C ASN A 573 -40.60 -5.11 28.59
N GLY A 574 -40.80 -4.29 29.62
CA GLY A 574 -39.69 -3.53 30.20
C GLY A 574 -38.58 -4.48 30.68
N ILE A 575 -38.96 -5.44 31.52
CA ILE A 575 -38.12 -6.56 31.96
C ILE A 575 -38.82 -7.86 31.56
N ASN A 576 -38.11 -8.75 30.88
CA ASN A 576 -38.50 -10.14 30.71
C ASN A 576 -37.52 -11.02 31.50
N ASN A 577 -38.02 -11.83 32.43
CA ASN A 577 -37.22 -12.72 33.25
C ASN A 577 -37.65 -14.17 33.09
N THR A 578 -36.78 -14.99 32.53
CA THR A 578 -36.90 -16.46 32.52
C THR A 578 -35.89 -17.12 33.46
N GLY A 579 -34.88 -16.36 33.90
CA GLY A 579 -33.84 -16.78 34.84
C GLY A 579 -34.14 -16.37 36.29
N THR A 580 -33.10 -15.98 37.02
CA THR A 580 -33.21 -15.57 38.43
C THR A 580 -32.89 -14.09 38.61
N ILE A 581 -33.75 -13.36 39.32
CA ILE A 581 -33.46 -12.03 39.84
C ILE A 581 -33.66 -12.04 41.35
N ASP A 582 -32.60 -11.91 42.15
CA ASP A 582 -32.75 -12.00 43.61
C ASP A 582 -33.40 -10.74 44.19
N TYR A 583 -33.00 -9.58 43.70
CA TYR A 583 -33.44 -8.31 44.26
C TYR A 583 -33.69 -7.28 43.16
N ILE A 584 -34.87 -6.66 43.17
CA ILE A 584 -35.21 -5.49 42.36
C ILE A 584 -35.56 -4.35 43.31
N LEU A 585 -34.87 -3.23 43.19
CA LEU A 585 -35.26 -1.94 43.77
C LEU A 585 -35.60 -0.98 42.64
N ASN A 586 -36.89 -0.70 42.46
CA ASN A 586 -37.38 0.24 41.47
C ASN A 586 -37.85 1.53 42.13
N THR A 587 -37.06 2.60 41.99
CA THR A 587 -37.43 3.98 42.33
C THR A 587 -37.66 4.86 41.10
N GLY A 588 -37.35 4.35 39.91
CA GLY A 588 -37.57 4.99 38.63
C GLY A 588 -38.79 4.42 37.88
N THR A 589 -38.66 4.30 36.57
CA THR A 589 -39.71 3.78 35.67
C THR A 589 -39.30 2.44 35.09
N ILE A 590 -40.18 1.44 35.21
CA ILE A 590 -40.18 0.20 34.45
C ILE A 590 -41.51 0.13 33.70
N SER A 591 -41.47 0.13 32.37
CA SER A 591 -42.68 0.21 31.54
C SER A 591 -42.53 -0.51 30.21
N ALA A 592 -43.66 -0.63 29.51
CA ALA A 592 -43.74 -1.13 28.14
C ALA A 592 -44.82 -0.35 27.40
N GLY A 593 -44.59 -0.02 26.13
CA GLY A 593 -45.55 0.69 25.29
C GLY A 593 -46.79 -0.15 24.97
N ASN A 594 -46.59 -1.42 24.57
CA ASN A 594 -47.67 -2.32 24.15
C ASN A 594 -47.84 -3.60 25.01
N ASN A 595 -47.11 -3.76 26.12
CA ASN A 595 -47.13 -4.99 26.92
C ASN A 595 -46.98 -4.71 28.44
N ILE A 596 -46.16 -5.48 29.15
CA ILE A 596 -46.04 -5.45 30.60
C ILE A 596 -44.69 -4.87 31.05
N GLY A 597 -44.67 -4.10 32.14
CA GLY A 597 -43.46 -3.56 32.74
C GLY A 597 -42.49 -4.66 33.18
N ILE A 598 -42.95 -5.61 33.98
CA ILE A 598 -42.17 -6.80 34.36
C ILE A 598 -42.95 -8.07 34.01
N PHE A 599 -42.39 -8.88 33.12
CA PHE A 599 -42.86 -10.22 32.82
C PHE A 599 -41.89 -11.25 33.40
N ASN A 600 -42.33 -12.00 34.40
CA ASN A 600 -41.57 -13.10 34.99
C ASN A 600 -42.07 -14.45 34.43
N ASP A 601 -41.49 -14.85 33.30
CA ASP A 601 -41.88 -16.01 32.50
C ASP A 601 -41.21 -17.30 32.99
N GLY A 602 -41.75 -17.88 34.06
CA GLY A 602 -41.22 -19.11 34.66
C GLY A 602 -39.92 -18.95 35.44
N GLY A 603 -39.34 -17.74 35.46
CA GLY A 603 -38.19 -17.37 36.28
C GLY A 603 -38.54 -17.11 37.75
N THR A 604 -37.53 -16.76 38.54
CA THR A 604 -37.69 -16.37 39.95
C THR A 604 -37.38 -14.89 40.15
N ILE A 605 -38.21 -14.22 40.94
CA ILE A 605 -37.89 -12.91 41.52
C ILE A 605 -38.00 -13.05 43.04
N THR A 606 -36.90 -12.89 43.78
CA THR A 606 -36.96 -13.11 45.24
C THR A 606 -37.56 -11.90 45.96
N THR A 607 -37.07 -10.69 45.73
CA THR A 607 -37.61 -9.47 46.34
C THR A 607 -37.82 -8.37 45.31
N LEU A 608 -39.01 -7.77 45.31
CA LEU A 608 -39.33 -6.57 44.53
C LEU A 608 -39.70 -5.43 45.48
N ASN A 609 -38.88 -4.39 45.51
CA ASN A 609 -39.16 -3.14 46.20
C ASN A 609 -39.48 -2.07 45.17
N ASN A 610 -40.62 -1.41 45.29
CA ASN A 610 -41.11 -0.52 44.23
C ASN A 610 -41.73 0.77 44.79
N SER A 611 -41.34 1.93 44.26
CA SER A 611 -42.05 3.20 44.49
C SER A 611 -42.93 3.62 43.32
N GLN A 612 -42.72 3.09 42.10
CA GLN A 612 -43.50 3.44 40.92
C GLN A 612 -44.99 3.07 41.07
N SER A 613 -45.90 3.96 40.70
CA SER A 613 -47.34 3.78 40.94
C SER A 613 -48.16 3.23 39.76
N ASP A 614 -47.55 3.05 38.60
CA ASP A 614 -48.16 2.50 37.38
C ASP A 614 -47.44 1.25 36.86
N LEU A 615 -46.65 0.58 37.70
CA LEU A 615 -45.94 -0.63 37.32
C LEU A 615 -46.92 -1.77 37.01
N THR A 616 -46.77 -2.41 35.84
CA THR A 616 -47.51 -3.62 35.48
C THR A 616 -46.63 -4.85 35.62
N TYR A 617 -47.23 -5.95 36.10
CA TYR A 617 -46.54 -7.21 36.36
C TYR A 617 -47.33 -8.41 35.82
N ARG A 618 -46.63 -9.37 35.24
CA ARG A 618 -47.20 -10.65 34.75
C ARG A 618 -46.30 -11.84 35.07
N GLY A 619 -46.90 -13.01 35.30
CA GLY A 619 -46.18 -14.27 35.49
C GLY A 619 -45.97 -14.66 36.95
N ALA A 620 -44.93 -15.44 37.24
CA ALA A 620 -44.69 -15.98 38.58
C ALA A 620 -44.42 -14.84 39.58
N LEU A 621 -45.21 -14.74 40.65
CA LEU A 621 -45.11 -13.63 41.62
C LEU A 621 -43.74 -13.60 42.32
N PRO A 622 -43.24 -12.41 42.70
CA PRO A 622 -42.04 -12.33 43.53
C PRO A 622 -42.30 -12.95 44.91
N THR A 623 -41.26 -13.51 45.54
CA THR A 623 -41.42 -14.09 46.89
C THR A 623 -41.78 -13.02 47.91
N ASN A 624 -41.13 -11.85 47.84
CA ASN A 624 -41.43 -10.68 48.65
C ASN A 624 -41.69 -9.48 47.77
N TYR A 625 -42.74 -8.73 48.07
CA TYR A 625 -43.02 -7.43 47.45
C TYR A 625 -43.21 -6.38 48.54
N ASN A 626 -42.35 -5.36 48.53
CA ASN A 626 -42.46 -4.24 49.45
C ASN A 626 -42.78 -2.95 48.70
N ALA A 627 -43.90 -2.33 49.04
CA ALA A 627 -44.22 -0.99 48.55
C ALA A 627 -43.33 0.04 49.26
N ILE A 628 -42.73 0.95 48.48
CA ILE A 628 -42.07 2.16 48.99
C ILE A 628 -43.09 3.29 48.90
N ILE A 629 -43.47 3.84 50.05
CA ILE A 629 -44.55 4.82 50.12
C ILE A 629 -43.99 6.20 50.46
N ASN A 630 -44.03 7.10 49.47
CA ASN A 630 -43.52 8.46 49.59
C ASN A 630 -44.65 9.49 49.71
N SER A 631 -45.82 9.21 49.11
CA SER A 631 -47.02 10.03 49.26
C SER A 631 -48.30 9.23 48.96
N PRO A 632 -49.50 9.73 49.32
CA PRO A 632 -50.77 9.09 48.94
C PRO A 632 -51.00 8.97 47.42
N SER A 633 -50.26 9.71 46.60
CA SER A 633 -50.31 9.67 45.13
C SER A 633 -49.12 8.94 44.50
N ASP A 634 -48.11 8.58 45.29
CA ASP A 634 -46.91 7.88 44.86
C ASP A 634 -46.49 6.83 45.90
N TYR A 635 -47.01 5.61 45.72
CA TYR A 635 -47.04 4.56 46.75
C TYR A 635 -46.69 3.15 46.24
N GLY A 636 -45.91 3.05 45.16
CA GLY A 636 -45.43 1.75 44.70
C GLY A 636 -46.48 0.85 44.08
N LYS A 637 -47.67 1.36 43.73
CA LYS A 637 -48.78 0.54 43.22
C LYS A 637 -48.37 -0.32 42.00
N ILE A 638 -48.68 -1.63 42.08
CA ILE A 638 -48.49 -2.60 41.00
C ILE A 638 -49.83 -3.15 40.52
N THR A 639 -49.98 -3.28 39.20
CA THR A 639 -51.09 -4.01 38.57
C THR A 639 -50.61 -5.40 38.15
N PHE A 640 -51.05 -6.44 38.85
CA PHE A 640 -50.75 -7.84 38.52
C PHE A 640 -51.77 -8.41 37.53
N SER A 641 -51.28 -9.20 36.57
CA SER A 641 -52.08 -9.92 35.56
C SER A 641 -51.50 -11.31 35.31
N ASP A 642 -52.32 -12.28 34.93
CA ASP A 642 -51.93 -13.67 34.58
C ASP A 642 -50.80 -14.23 35.46
N PHE A 643 -50.99 -14.17 36.78
CA PHE A 643 -49.94 -14.47 37.75
C PHE A 643 -50.12 -15.84 38.41
N SER A 644 -49.01 -16.38 38.93
CA SER A 644 -48.99 -17.64 39.69
C SER A 644 -48.13 -17.54 40.94
N GLY A 645 -48.45 -18.30 41.99
CA GLY A 645 -47.68 -18.35 43.24
C GLY A 645 -48.28 -17.51 44.36
N THR A 646 -47.49 -17.28 45.41
CA THR A 646 -47.87 -16.49 46.59
C THR A 646 -46.83 -15.40 46.83
N ILE A 647 -47.26 -14.29 47.45
CA ILE A 647 -46.43 -13.10 47.66
C ILE A 647 -46.46 -12.70 49.14
N ASN A 648 -45.29 -12.45 49.73
CA ASN A 648 -45.20 -11.79 51.03
C ASN A 648 -45.22 -10.27 50.81
N PHE A 649 -46.29 -9.63 51.23
CA PHE A 649 -46.42 -8.18 51.12
C PHE A 649 -45.86 -7.46 52.35
N GLY A 650 -45.10 -6.39 52.12
CA GLY A 650 -44.58 -5.50 53.16
C GLY A 650 -44.55 -4.03 52.75
N VAL A 651 -44.18 -3.18 53.69
CA VAL A 651 -43.85 -1.76 53.45
C VAL A 651 -42.35 -1.61 53.67
N HIS A 652 -41.65 -1.03 52.70
CA HIS A 652 -40.20 -0.90 52.77
C HIS A 652 -39.79 0.11 53.85
N PRO A 653 -38.74 -0.13 54.65
CA PRO A 653 -38.32 0.76 55.74
C PRO A 653 -37.92 2.19 55.32
N SER A 654 -37.61 2.39 54.03
CA SER A 654 -37.30 3.72 53.49
C SER A 654 -38.53 4.58 53.20
N SER A 655 -39.75 4.07 53.43
CA SER A 655 -40.98 4.83 53.26
C SER A 655 -41.01 6.03 54.22
N THR A 656 -41.52 7.18 53.77
CA THR A 656 -41.37 8.48 54.48
C THR A 656 -42.68 9.09 54.97
N LEU A 657 -43.76 8.29 54.95
CA LEU A 657 -45.12 8.73 55.29
C LEU A 657 -45.34 9.09 56.77
#